data_AF-A0A0S7YT77-F1
#
_entry.id   AF-A0A0S7YT77-F1
#
_cell.length_a   1.000
_cell.length_b   1.000
_cell.length_c   1.000
_cell.angle_alpha   90.00
_cell.angle_beta   90.00
_cell.angle_gamma   90.00
#
_symmetry.space_group_name_H-M   'P 1'
#
loop_
_entity.id
_entity.type
_entity.pdbx_description
1 polymer ?
#
loop_
_entity_poly.entity_id
_entity_poly.type
_entity_poly.pdbx_seq_one_letter_code
_entity_poly.pdbx_strand_id
1 'polypeptide(L)'
;MTRKIPYRLGGLASVVRAPSRRTLLRWIPGCAFFVLYYFYVREFLDPRLLYHANKVALPSGQWIDFPICLRGTAFLKEFLARPGGLAEYVAAYCCQYYYYTHLGPLILTAIAWFAYLLTDRLIRVSGGTGSRGLRFAPPLLLLIAYNRYTFHLENHVALIAALMLATFYDLVAKRLDKAPVSLLLFAAASVTLYYAAGGPFILFAVLCAVPELLTRRRYVLGGLYLLGGAGIPLLGKHFFDVTVADAYFRPSGVYPFREGMNAAVLSALYLFFVFLVIALPFRQRLARLASAVLSRTGKVGKYCLNDRLRTVYAIALVMAGASVALYTLDEGARRVLRANYLARMGMWEEFLKEVERYPSQEYPGSVMLDLNRALFETNQLGSRMFSYRQNPYVLFELGARAVSYKGGCHVLLRLGRINEAEHAALEALELDGERAETLRQLAIIYIVKRQPEAARVFLGTLSKDIVHGQWAKGCLRRLDDDPLLSCDRQIQYLRSVMPLSDMVVTSAEPVDASTGSMTMKEAILLTLLARNRNNRMAFEYLMAYYLLTRQPGKVACSIGRLDDFDYPAVPEHYAEAILLYGYRVGCQIDVAGRTIEKPTQKRVREVIQIVHDCDGDKKAIADVLAARFPESYCRYLLTGESGGAR
;
A
#
# COMPACT_ATOMS: atom_id res chain seq x y z
N MET A 1 -79.11 38.08 -18.19
CA MET A 1 -79.02 36.60 -18.18
C MET A 1 -77.55 36.21 -18.12
N THR A 2 -77.12 35.81 -16.93
CA THR A 2 -75.78 35.37 -16.56
C THR A 2 -75.50 33.94 -17.03
N ARG A 3 -74.40 33.71 -17.78
CA ARG A 3 -73.76 32.40 -17.87
C ARG A 3 -72.31 32.51 -17.45
N LYS A 4 -72.04 31.98 -16.25
CA LYS A 4 -70.73 31.83 -15.61
C LYS A 4 -69.90 30.77 -16.36
N ILE A 5 -68.68 31.13 -16.72
CA ILE A 5 -67.58 30.21 -17.07
C ILE A 5 -66.82 29.93 -15.76
N PRO A 6 -66.65 28.68 -15.31
CA PRO A 6 -65.85 28.41 -14.13
C PRO A 6 -64.37 28.32 -14.48
N TYR A 7 -63.61 29.35 -14.08
CA TYR A 7 -62.15 29.25 -13.92
C TYR A 7 -61.84 28.31 -12.75
N ARG A 8 -61.27 27.13 -13.02
CA ARG A 8 -60.52 26.35 -12.02
C ARG A 8 -59.04 26.68 -12.15
N LEU A 9 -58.62 27.73 -11.45
CA LEU A 9 -57.24 27.89 -10.98
C LEU A 9 -57.06 26.98 -9.77
N GLY A 10 -56.29 25.91 -9.92
CA GLY A 10 -55.96 25.00 -8.81
C GLY A 10 -55.37 23.70 -9.29
N GLY A 11 -54.05 23.65 -9.46
CA GLY A 11 -53.38 22.39 -9.80
C GLY A 11 -51.94 22.49 -10.29
N LEU A 12 -51.10 23.35 -9.71
CA LEU A 12 -49.65 23.36 -10.00
C LEU A 12 -48.77 23.34 -8.74
N ALA A 13 -49.31 22.87 -7.62
CA ALA A 13 -48.54 22.62 -6.40
C ALA A 13 -48.93 21.27 -5.79
N SER A 14 -48.28 20.19 -6.24
CA SER A 14 -47.99 18.97 -5.44
C SER A 14 -47.73 17.75 -6.31
N VAL A 15 -46.47 17.45 -6.65
CA VAL A 15 -45.94 16.07 -6.50
C VAL A 15 -44.41 16.14 -6.31
N VAL A 16 -43.96 16.68 -5.18
CA VAL A 16 -42.77 16.13 -4.51
C VAL A 16 -43.31 15.48 -3.25
N ARG A 17 -43.88 14.27 -3.40
CA ARG A 17 -44.25 13.45 -2.24
C ARG A 17 -42.96 13.13 -1.49
N ALA A 18 -42.83 13.66 -0.28
CA ALA A 18 -41.82 13.18 0.67
C ALA A 18 -41.93 11.64 0.74
N PRO A 19 -40.80 10.91 0.68
CA PRO A 19 -40.82 9.46 0.71
C PRO A 19 -41.53 9.00 2.00
N SER A 20 -42.56 8.17 1.87
CA SER A 20 -43.30 7.62 3.01
C SER A 20 -42.35 7.03 4.07
N ARG A 21 -42.71 7.05 5.35
CA ARG A 21 -41.91 6.49 6.46
C ARG A 21 -41.45 5.04 6.18
N ARG A 22 -42.32 4.23 5.54
CA ARG A 22 -42.04 2.85 5.12
C ARG A 22 -40.99 2.72 4.00
N THR A 23 -40.81 3.74 3.16
CA THR A 23 -39.74 3.80 2.15
C THR A 23 -38.39 4.14 2.75
N LEU A 24 -38.34 5.05 3.74
CA LEU A 24 -37.12 5.37 4.49
C LEU A 24 -36.60 4.18 5.30
N LEU A 25 -37.49 3.48 6.02
CA LEU A 25 -37.17 2.25 6.78
C LEU A 25 -36.55 1.12 5.94
N ARG A 26 -36.77 1.11 4.61
CA ARG A 26 -36.20 0.09 3.70
C ARG A 26 -34.73 0.31 3.35
N TRP A 27 -34.21 1.52 3.53
CA TRP A 27 -32.81 1.86 3.22
C TRP A 27 -31.89 1.73 4.43
N ILE A 28 -32.44 1.76 5.65
CA ILE A 28 -31.68 1.69 6.91
C ILE A 28 -30.65 0.54 6.94
N PRO A 29 -30.98 -0.72 6.57
CA PRO A 29 -29.99 -1.80 6.61
C PRO A 29 -28.83 -1.61 5.62
N GLY A 30 -29.10 -1.00 4.45
CA GLY A 30 -28.06 -0.69 3.47
C GLY A 30 -27.15 0.43 3.95
N CYS A 31 -27.72 1.50 4.51
CA CYS A 31 -26.96 2.59 5.10
C CYS A 31 -26.10 2.11 6.26
N ALA A 32 -26.65 1.31 7.18
CA ALA A 32 -25.90 0.73 8.29
C ALA A 32 -24.75 -0.16 7.80
N PHE A 33 -24.98 -1.01 6.79
CA PHE A 33 -23.94 -1.83 6.17
C PHE A 33 -22.78 -0.97 5.63
N PHE A 34 -23.05 0.09 4.88
CA PHE A 34 -21.99 0.93 4.31
C PHE A 34 -21.29 1.82 5.34
N VAL A 35 -21.97 2.20 6.42
CA VAL A 35 -21.32 2.86 7.57
C VAL A 35 -20.32 1.90 8.23
N LEU A 36 -20.73 0.65 8.50
CA LEU A 36 -19.83 -0.37 9.04
C LEU A 36 -18.70 -0.71 8.07
N TYR A 37 -18.98 -0.82 6.78
CA TYR A 37 -18.00 -1.03 5.72
C TYR A 37 -16.95 0.09 5.73
N TYR A 38 -17.38 1.35 5.80
CA TYR A 38 -16.50 2.51 5.87
C TYR A 38 -15.57 2.46 7.08
N PHE A 39 -16.13 2.23 8.28
CA PHE A 39 -15.33 2.15 9.50
C PHE A 39 -14.36 0.97 9.47
N TYR A 40 -14.78 -0.17 8.93
CA TYR A 40 -13.88 -1.32 8.76
C TYR A 40 -12.72 -0.97 7.81
N VAL A 41 -13.02 -0.41 6.63
CA VAL A 41 -11.98 0.00 5.67
C VAL A 41 -11.06 1.06 6.27
N ARG A 42 -11.57 1.98 7.08
CA ARG A 42 -10.75 3.00 7.73
C ARG A 42 -9.81 2.44 8.80
N GLU A 43 -10.34 1.66 9.74
CA GLU A 43 -9.61 1.26 10.95
C GLU A 43 -8.79 -0.04 10.77
N PHE A 44 -9.28 -0.96 9.92
CA PHE A 44 -8.64 -2.27 9.71
C PHE A 44 -7.82 -2.30 8.43
N LEU A 45 -8.40 -1.90 7.30
CA LEU A 45 -7.67 -1.90 6.02
C LEU A 45 -6.67 -0.74 5.94
N ASP A 46 -7.09 0.47 6.34
CA ASP A 46 -6.31 1.71 6.27
C ASP A 46 -5.61 1.93 4.89
N PRO A 47 -6.30 2.52 3.90
CA PRO A 47 -5.74 2.73 2.56
C PRO A 47 -4.44 3.55 2.52
N ARG A 48 -4.11 4.32 3.57
CA ARG A 48 -2.83 5.03 3.68
C ARG A 48 -1.64 4.08 3.59
N LEU A 49 -1.81 2.85 4.08
CA LEU A 49 -0.79 1.81 3.99
C LEU A 49 -0.38 1.56 2.53
N LEU A 50 -1.34 1.54 1.60
CA LEU A 50 -1.07 1.35 0.16
C LEU A 50 -0.35 2.53 -0.47
N TYR A 51 -0.71 3.77 -0.09
CA TYR A 51 -0.10 4.98 -0.65
C TYR A 51 1.42 5.01 -0.44
N HIS A 52 1.89 4.53 0.71
CA HIS A 52 3.31 4.51 1.07
C HIS A 52 4.03 3.21 0.67
N ALA A 53 3.32 2.22 0.12
CA ALA A 53 3.84 0.87 -0.06
C ALA A 53 4.38 0.53 -1.44
N ASN A 54 4.71 1.51 -2.28
CA ASN A 54 5.25 1.20 -3.59
C ASN A 54 6.54 0.37 -3.52
N LYS A 55 6.62 -0.70 -4.31
CA LYS A 55 7.68 -1.73 -4.30
C LYS A 55 7.97 -2.29 -2.91
N VAL A 56 6.96 -2.40 -2.05
CA VAL A 56 7.07 -3.18 -0.82
C VAL A 56 6.74 -4.63 -1.14
N ALA A 57 7.65 -5.54 -0.79
CA ALA A 57 7.44 -6.98 -0.89
C ALA A 57 6.54 -7.46 0.25
N LEU A 58 5.46 -8.16 -0.09
CA LEU A 58 4.58 -8.82 0.87
C LEU A 58 5.11 -10.21 1.24
N PRO A 59 4.67 -10.80 2.37
CA PRO A 59 5.01 -12.17 2.75
C PRO A 59 4.58 -13.21 1.70
N SER A 60 3.59 -12.89 0.87
CA SER A 60 3.15 -13.71 -0.26
C SER A 60 4.13 -13.74 -1.45
N GLY A 61 5.21 -12.97 -1.40
CA GLY A 61 6.16 -12.79 -2.50
C GLY A 61 5.71 -11.80 -3.57
N GLN A 62 4.51 -11.22 -3.43
CA GLN A 62 4.01 -10.19 -4.34
C GLN A 62 4.52 -8.80 -3.94
N TRP A 63 4.80 -7.97 -4.95
CA TRP A 63 5.18 -6.58 -4.76
C TRP A 63 3.97 -5.68 -4.91
N ILE A 64 3.83 -4.68 -4.03
CA ILE A 64 2.82 -3.64 -4.20
C ILE A 64 3.30 -2.63 -5.22
N ASP A 65 2.52 -2.43 -6.28
CA ASP A 65 2.72 -1.36 -7.25
C ASP A 65 1.64 -0.29 -7.04
N PHE A 66 2.07 0.90 -6.61
CA PHE A 66 1.14 2.01 -6.40
C PHE A 66 1.22 3.00 -7.56
N PRO A 67 0.08 3.42 -8.16
CA PRO A 67 0.07 4.27 -9.33
C PRO A 67 0.53 5.71 -9.01
N ILE A 68 1.23 6.31 -9.97
CA ILE A 68 1.63 7.73 -9.94
C ILE A 68 0.51 8.56 -10.57
N CYS A 69 0.27 9.78 -10.10
CA CYS A 69 -0.63 10.71 -10.78
C CYS A 69 -0.14 12.15 -10.64
N LEU A 70 0.24 12.74 -11.76
CA LEU A 70 0.61 14.15 -11.87
C LEU A 70 -0.46 14.93 -12.63
N ARG A 71 -0.70 16.17 -12.21
CA ARG A 71 -1.59 17.09 -12.93
C ARG A 71 -0.91 17.57 -14.21
N GLY A 72 -1.66 17.59 -15.31
CA GLY A 72 -1.23 18.19 -16.57
C GLY A 72 -1.68 17.41 -17.79
N THR A 73 -1.70 18.09 -18.93
CA THR A 73 -2.13 17.50 -20.20
C THR A 73 -1.14 16.46 -20.74
N ALA A 74 0.15 16.59 -20.44
CA ALA A 74 1.17 15.63 -20.86
C ALA A 74 0.90 14.25 -20.25
N PHE A 75 0.75 14.21 -18.92
CA PHE A 75 0.43 12.97 -18.20
C PHE A 75 -0.88 12.35 -18.70
N LEU A 76 -1.95 13.15 -18.85
CA LEU A 76 -3.24 12.65 -19.36
C LEU A 76 -3.15 12.07 -20.79
N LYS A 77 -2.33 12.64 -21.68
CA LYS A 77 -2.20 12.18 -23.07
C LYS A 77 -1.70 10.73 -23.15
N GLU A 78 -0.82 10.31 -22.24
CA GLU A 78 -0.31 8.93 -22.20
C GLU A 78 -1.43 7.92 -21.93
N PHE A 79 -2.38 8.26 -21.06
CA PHE A 79 -3.54 7.42 -20.78
C PHE A 79 -4.55 7.44 -21.94
N LEU A 80 -4.72 8.58 -22.62
CA LEU A 80 -5.64 8.68 -23.77
C LEU A 80 -5.15 7.91 -25.00
N ALA A 81 -3.86 7.56 -25.06
CA ALA A 81 -3.26 6.86 -26.19
C ALA A 81 -3.59 5.36 -26.25
N ARG A 82 -4.19 4.78 -25.20
CA ARG A 82 -4.40 3.32 -25.09
C ARG A 82 -5.79 2.95 -24.57
N PRO A 83 -6.33 1.78 -24.95
CA PRO A 83 -7.63 1.34 -24.45
C PRO A 83 -7.55 1.05 -22.95
N GLY A 84 -8.57 1.45 -22.21
CA GLY A 84 -8.61 1.31 -20.75
C GLY A 84 -7.89 2.42 -19.98
N GLY A 85 -7.15 3.30 -20.67
CA GLY A 85 -6.36 4.33 -20.00
C GLY A 85 -7.19 5.38 -19.26
N LEU A 86 -8.45 5.65 -19.66
CA LEU A 86 -9.32 6.55 -18.88
C LEU A 86 -9.66 5.97 -17.50
N ALA A 87 -10.02 4.68 -17.43
CA ALA A 87 -10.29 4.01 -16.16
C ALA A 87 -9.04 3.98 -15.27
N GLU A 88 -7.87 3.75 -15.88
CA GLU A 88 -6.57 3.79 -15.23
C GLU A 88 -6.24 5.18 -14.68
N TYR A 89 -6.45 6.24 -15.47
CA TYR A 89 -6.23 7.62 -15.06
C TYR A 89 -7.13 8.01 -13.88
N VAL A 90 -8.43 7.68 -13.96
CA VAL A 90 -9.37 7.95 -12.86
C VAL A 90 -8.96 7.17 -11.61
N ALA A 91 -8.55 5.91 -11.75
CA ALA A 91 -8.06 5.12 -10.64
C ALA A 91 -6.78 5.69 -10.02
N ALA A 92 -5.79 6.05 -10.82
CA ALA A 92 -4.55 6.67 -10.36
C ALA A 92 -4.81 7.98 -9.61
N TYR A 93 -5.74 8.80 -10.12
CA TYR A 93 -6.18 10.04 -9.48
C TYR A 93 -6.87 9.78 -8.13
N CYS A 94 -7.79 8.81 -8.08
CA CYS A 94 -8.46 8.40 -6.85
C CYS A 94 -7.49 7.83 -5.81
N CYS A 95 -6.52 7.01 -6.24
CA CYS A 95 -5.51 6.43 -5.37
C CYS A 95 -4.70 7.50 -4.62
N GLN A 96 -4.41 8.66 -5.21
CA GLN A 96 -3.65 9.70 -4.49
C GLN A 96 -4.33 10.18 -3.20
N TYR A 97 -5.66 10.11 -3.13
CA TYR A 97 -6.41 10.47 -1.93
C TYR A 97 -6.32 9.44 -0.81
N TYR A 98 -5.70 8.29 -1.05
CA TYR A 98 -5.43 7.30 -0.01
C TYR A 98 -4.46 7.83 1.05
N TYR A 99 -3.69 8.88 0.72
CA TYR A 99 -2.89 9.63 1.69
C TYR A 99 -3.71 10.16 2.88
N TYR A 100 -4.98 10.53 2.66
CA TYR A 100 -5.83 11.10 3.70
C TYR A 100 -6.66 10.03 4.42
N THR A 101 -6.69 10.12 5.76
CA THR A 101 -7.37 9.17 6.67
C THR A 101 -8.82 8.86 6.28
N HIS A 102 -9.56 9.83 5.75
CA HIS A 102 -10.98 9.65 5.43
C HIS A 102 -11.28 9.47 3.95
N LEU A 103 -10.49 10.07 3.04
CA LEU A 103 -10.84 10.09 1.62
C LEU A 103 -10.61 8.73 0.94
N GLY A 104 -9.52 8.03 1.27
CA GLY A 104 -9.28 6.67 0.77
C GLY A 104 -10.41 5.69 1.12
N PRO A 105 -10.80 5.57 2.40
CA PRO A 105 -11.92 4.72 2.80
C PRO A 105 -13.25 5.13 2.17
N LEU A 106 -13.50 6.44 1.99
CA LEU A 106 -14.69 6.93 1.29
C LEU A 106 -14.72 6.48 -0.17
N ILE A 107 -13.60 6.55 -0.88
CA ILE A 107 -13.50 6.12 -2.29
C ILE A 107 -13.81 4.62 -2.44
N LEU A 108 -13.15 3.77 -1.64
CA LEU A 108 -13.39 2.32 -1.67
C LEU A 108 -14.83 1.96 -1.31
N THR A 109 -15.39 2.64 -0.30
CA THR A 109 -16.80 2.46 0.10
C THR A 109 -17.75 2.93 -1.01
N ALA A 110 -17.44 4.04 -1.68
CA ALA A 110 -18.25 4.56 -2.78
C ALA A 110 -18.28 3.59 -3.96
N ILE A 111 -17.14 2.97 -4.33
CA ILE A 111 -17.09 1.94 -5.38
C ILE A 111 -17.96 0.74 -5.00
N ALA A 112 -17.83 0.24 -3.76
CA ALA A 112 -18.66 -0.85 -3.27
C ALA A 112 -20.16 -0.46 -3.28
N TRP A 113 -20.48 0.77 -2.91
CA TRP A 113 -21.86 1.28 -2.95
C TRP A 113 -22.40 1.40 -4.38
N PHE A 114 -21.63 1.89 -5.34
CA PHE A 114 -22.03 1.91 -6.74
C PHE A 114 -22.27 0.49 -7.28
N ALA A 115 -21.40 -0.48 -6.96
CA ALA A 115 -21.60 -1.88 -7.33
C ALA A 115 -22.92 -2.42 -6.78
N TYR A 116 -23.23 -2.12 -5.52
CA TYR A 116 -24.51 -2.46 -4.90
C TYR A 116 -25.71 -1.84 -5.62
N LEU A 117 -25.67 -0.54 -5.94
CA LEU A 117 -26.78 0.16 -6.58
C LEU A 117 -27.02 -0.38 -8.00
N LEU A 118 -25.95 -0.61 -8.76
CA LEU A 118 -26.04 -1.15 -10.11
C LEU A 118 -26.55 -2.59 -10.10
N THR A 119 -26.13 -3.40 -9.13
CA THR A 119 -26.67 -4.75 -8.93
C THR A 119 -28.16 -4.74 -8.61
N ASP A 120 -28.59 -3.85 -7.70
CA ASP A 120 -30.01 -3.69 -7.37
C ASP A 120 -30.83 -3.27 -8.61
N ARG A 121 -30.27 -2.39 -9.45
CA ARG A 121 -30.89 -2.01 -10.74
C ARG A 121 -30.99 -3.19 -11.69
N LEU A 122 -29.92 -3.95 -11.90
CA LEU A 122 -29.90 -5.15 -12.75
C LEU A 122 -30.91 -6.20 -12.28
N ILE A 123 -31.00 -6.46 -10.97
CA ILE A 123 -31.98 -7.39 -10.39
C ILE A 123 -33.41 -6.95 -10.72
N ARG A 124 -33.73 -5.66 -10.55
CA ARG A 124 -35.08 -5.12 -10.85
C ARG A 124 -35.40 -5.22 -12.34
N VAL A 125 -34.44 -4.88 -13.18
CA VAL A 125 -34.52 -4.94 -14.65
C VAL A 125 -34.79 -6.35 -15.14
N SER A 126 -34.16 -7.35 -14.53
CA SER A 126 -34.35 -8.76 -14.84
C SER A 126 -35.56 -9.37 -14.12
N GLY A 127 -36.36 -8.56 -13.42
CA GLY A 127 -37.61 -8.95 -12.72
C GLY A 127 -37.41 -9.81 -11.46
N GLY A 128 -36.23 -9.74 -10.82
CA GLY A 128 -35.88 -10.50 -9.62
C GLY A 128 -36.63 -10.05 -8.35
N THR A 129 -37.94 -10.29 -8.26
CA THR A 129 -38.71 -10.06 -7.03
C THR A 129 -38.23 -11.05 -5.94
N GLY A 130 -37.80 -10.53 -4.79
CA GLY A 130 -37.34 -11.33 -3.65
C GLY A 130 -35.83 -11.58 -3.57
N SER A 131 -35.04 -11.24 -4.59
CA SER A 131 -33.58 -11.47 -4.62
C SER A 131 -32.76 -10.31 -4.05
N ARG A 132 -33.35 -9.53 -3.13
CA ARG A 132 -32.73 -8.30 -2.59
C ARG A 132 -31.45 -8.53 -1.79
N GLY A 133 -31.13 -9.76 -1.45
CA GLY A 133 -29.88 -10.06 -0.77
C GLY A 133 -28.66 -10.10 -1.67
N LEU A 134 -28.84 -10.46 -2.95
CA LEU A 134 -27.74 -10.61 -3.90
C LEU A 134 -27.00 -9.29 -4.17
N ARG A 135 -27.65 -8.13 -3.94
CA ARG A 135 -27.02 -6.81 -4.07
C ARG A 135 -25.82 -6.59 -3.13
N PHE A 136 -25.72 -7.34 -2.04
CA PHE A 136 -24.60 -7.25 -1.10
C PHE A 136 -23.41 -8.15 -1.50
N ALA A 137 -23.58 -9.07 -2.47
CA ALA A 137 -22.50 -9.93 -2.90
C ALA A 137 -21.31 -9.14 -3.50
N PRO A 138 -21.51 -8.16 -4.40
CA PRO A 138 -20.37 -7.41 -4.95
C PRO A 138 -19.59 -6.59 -3.91
N PRO A 139 -20.22 -5.82 -3.00
CA PRO A 139 -19.49 -5.18 -1.89
C PRO A 139 -18.65 -6.15 -1.05
N LEU A 140 -19.17 -7.34 -0.76
CA LEU A 140 -18.45 -8.36 0.02
C LEU A 140 -17.29 -8.96 -0.77
N LEU A 141 -17.47 -9.26 -2.06
CA LEU A 141 -16.38 -9.71 -2.94
C LEU A 141 -15.29 -8.64 -3.08
N LEU A 142 -15.68 -7.38 -3.23
CA LEU A 142 -14.73 -6.25 -3.22
C LEU A 142 -13.97 -6.16 -1.90
N LEU A 143 -14.63 -6.38 -0.77
CA LEU A 143 -13.97 -6.42 0.53
C LEU A 143 -12.91 -7.52 0.61
N ILE A 144 -13.22 -8.71 0.08
CA ILE A 144 -12.26 -9.83 0.00
C ILE A 144 -11.03 -9.42 -0.82
N ALA A 145 -11.23 -8.75 -1.97
CA ALA A 145 -10.11 -8.26 -2.78
C ALA A 145 -9.30 -7.18 -2.04
N TYR A 146 -9.98 -6.24 -1.38
CA TYR A 146 -9.32 -5.16 -0.64
C TYR A 146 -8.47 -5.68 0.51
N ASN A 147 -8.97 -6.66 1.24
CA ASN A 147 -8.30 -7.32 2.36
C ASN A 147 -6.99 -8.04 2.01
N ARG A 148 -6.66 -8.18 0.72
CA ARG A 148 -5.39 -8.72 0.23
C ARG A 148 -4.35 -7.67 -0.15
N TYR A 149 -4.71 -6.38 -0.16
CA TYR A 149 -3.84 -5.24 -0.53
C TYR A 149 -3.26 -5.24 -1.96
N THR A 150 -3.38 -6.34 -2.71
CA THR A 150 -2.78 -6.50 -4.05
C THR A 150 -3.75 -6.15 -5.19
N PHE A 151 -4.82 -5.41 -4.88
CA PHE A 151 -5.88 -5.10 -5.82
C PHE A 151 -5.53 -3.86 -6.65
N HIS A 152 -5.95 -3.83 -7.90
CA HIS A 152 -5.80 -2.65 -8.75
C HIS A 152 -7.14 -1.91 -8.85
N LEU A 153 -7.16 -0.63 -8.49
CA LEU A 153 -8.39 0.17 -8.43
C LEU A 153 -9.03 0.35 -9.82
N GLU A 154 -8.22 0.43 -10.87
CA GLU A 154 -8.66 0.53 -12.28
C GLU A 154 -9.65 -0.58 -12.68
N ASN A 155 -9.45 -1.81 -12.21
CA ASN A 155 -10.32 -2.95 -12.51
C ASN A 155 -11.73 -2.73 -11.96
N HIS A 156 -11.82 -2.09 -10.80
CA HIS A 156 -13.08 -1.78 -10.14
C HIS A 156 -13.76 -0.58 -10.79
N VAL A 157 -13.00 0.46 -11.16
CA VAL A 157 -13.52 1.61 -11.92
C VAL A 157 -14.08 1.14 -13.27
N ALA A 158 -13.35 0.31 -13.99
CA ALA A 158 -13.76 -0.26 -15.27
C ALA A 158 -14.99 -1.18 -15.14
N LEU A 159 -15.06 -2.01 -14.09
CA LEU A 159 -16.25 -2.80 -13.76
C LEU A 159 -17.47 -1.90 -13.53
N ILE A 160 -17.33 -0.83 -12.74
CA ILE A 160 -18.42 0.11 -12.49
C ILE A 160 -18.84 0.80 -13.80
N ALA A 161 -17.91 1.20 -14.66
CA ALA A 161 -18.20 1.77 -15.98
C ALA A 161 -19.00 0.80 -16.87
N ALA A 162 -18.60 -0.47 -16.94
CA ALA A 162 -19.29 -1.50 -17.70
C ALA A 162 -20.72 -1.73 -17.18
N LEU A 163 -20.91 -1.81 -15.86
CA LEU A 163 -22.23 -1.97 -15.23
C LEU A 163 -23.11 -0.73 -15.42
N MET A 164 -22.55 0.48 -15.34
CA MET A 164 -23.28 1.73 -15.60
C MET A 164 -23.80 1.77 -17.04
N LEU A 165 -22.95 1.48 -18.03
CA LEU A 165 -23.39 1.47 -19.43
C LEU A 165 -24.36 0.32 -19.73
N ALA A 166 -24.18 -0.87 -19.16
CA ALA A 166 -25.12 -1.98 -19.34
C ALA A 166 -26.50 -1.66 -18.77
N THR A 167 -26.56 -1.06 -17.58
CA THR A 167 -27.82 -0.64 -16.97
C THR A 167 -28.48 0.52 -17.73
N PHE A 168 -27.68 1.48 -18.22
CA PHE A 168 -28.16 2.55 -19.08
C PHE A 168 -28.73 2.02 -20.41
N TYR A 169 -28.00 1.10 -21.06
CA TYR A 169 -28.45 0.42 -22.27
C TYR A 169 -29.81 -0.24 -22.05
N ASP A 170 -29.97 -1.04 -20.99
CA ASP A 170 -31.25 -1.74 -20.77
C ASP A 170 -32.40 -0.76 -20.47
N LEU A 171 -32.15 0.32 -19.73
CA LEU A 171 -33.16 1.36 -19.45
C LEU A 171 -33.66 2.05 -20.73
N VAL A 172 -32.75 2.40 -21.64
CA VAL A 172 -33.08 3.10 -22.88
C VAL A 172 -33.65 2.15 -23.92
N ALA A 173 -33.03 0.99 -24.11
CA ALA A 173 -33.44 -0.02 -25.09
C ALA A 173 -34.85 -0.57 -24.78
N LYS A 174 -35.21 -0.75 -23.50
CA LYS A 174 -36.59 -1.10 -23.11
C LYS A 174 -37.60 -0.01 -23.42
N ARG A 175 -37.22 1.26 -23.29
CA ARG A 175 -38.12 2.39 -23.48
C ARG A 175 -38.44 2.64 -24.96
N LEU A 176 -37.43 2.48 -25.82
CA LEU A 176 -37.55 2.77 -27.25
C LEU A 176 -37.98 1.55 -28.07
N ASP A 177 -37.64 0.35 -27.60
CA ASP A 177 -38.00 -0.98 -28.14
C ASP A 177 -37.79 -1.19 -29.65
N LYS A 178 -36.91 -0.40 -30.29
CA LYS A 178 -36.58 -0.50 -31.71
C LYS A 178 -35.20 -1.12 -31.91
N ALA A 179 -35.14 -2.25 -32.63
CA ALA A 179 -33.90 -2.96 -32.93
C ALA A 179 -32.76 -2.10 -33.53
N PRO A 180 -32.98 -1.20 -34.52
CA PRO A 180 -31.89 -0.38 -35.06
C PRO A 180 -31.36 0.63 -34.05
N VAL A 181 -32.23 1.17 -33.19
CA VAL A 181 -31.83 2.11 -32.12
C VAL A 181 -31.03 1.40 -31.04
N SER A 182 -31.44 0.17 -30.67
CA SER A 182 -30.67 -0.69 -29.76
C SER A 182 -29.30 -1.04 -30.32
N LEU A 183 -29.21 -1.36 -31.62
CA LEU A 183 -27.94 -1.65 -32.28
C LEU A 183 -27.01 -0.43 -32.30
N LEU A 184 -27.52 0.75 -32.66
CA LEU A 184 -26.75 2.00 -32.66
C LEU A 184 -26.25 2.35 -31.25
N LEU A 185 -27.12 2.23 -30.24
CA LEU A 185 -26.78 2.50 -28.85
C LEU A 185 -25.69 1.53 -28.36
N PHE A 186 -25.81 0.24 -28.69
CA PHE A 186 -24.80 -0.76 -28.36
C PHE A 186 -23.46 -0.44 -29.04
N ALA A 187 -23.46 -0.13 -30.34
CA ALA A 187 -22.24 0.20 -31.08
C ALA A 187 -21.52 1.42 -30.48
N ALA A 188 -22.26 2.51 -30.24
CA ALA A 188 -21.70 3.72 -29.63
C ALA A 188 -21.15 3.47 -28.20
N ALA A 189 -21.91 2.75 -27.37
CA ALA A 189 -21.46 2.38 -26.03
C ALA A 189 -20.26 1.43 -26.05
N SER A 190 -20.17 0.53 -27.04
CA SER A 190 -19.06 -0.42 -27.17
C SER A 190 -17.75 0.29 -27.49
N VAL A 191 -17.75 1.20 -28.46
CA VAL A 191 -16.55 2.00 -28.79
C VAL A 191 -16.13 2.85 -27.59
N THR A 192 -17.08 3.52 -26.96
CA THR A 192 -16.82 4.39 -25.79
C THR A 192 -16.25 3.58 -24.62
N LEU A 193 -16.85 2.44 -24.30
CA LEU A 193 -16.44 1.62 -23.16
C LEU A 193 -15.12 0.90 -23.42
N TYR A 194 -14.90 0.37 -24.63
CA TYR A 194 -13.63 -0.29 -24.94
C TYR A 194 -12.46 0.70 -24.89
N TYR A 195 -12.65 1.90 -25.45
CA TYR A 195 -11.67 2.97 -25.32
C TYR A 195 -11.43 3.35 -23.85
N ALA A 196 -12.49 3.54 -23.08
CA ALA A 196 -12.36 4.02 -21.70
C ALA A 196 -11.87 2.96 -20.69
N ALA A 197 -12.25 1.69 -20.88
CA ALA A 197 -12.18 0.64 -19.87
C ALA A 197 -11.55 -0.67 -20.35
N GLY A 198 -11.17 -0.81 -21.63
CA GLY A 198 -10.45 -1.98 -22.15
C GLY A 198 -11.25 -3.29 -22.09
N GLY A 199 -10.59 -4.39 -21.72
CA GLY A 199 -11.15 -5.76 -21.64
C GLY A 199 -12.49 -5.92 -20.87
N PRO A 200 -12.74 -5.20 -19.75
CA PRO A 200 -14.04 -5.10 -19.07
C PRO A 200 -15.25 -4.82 -19.99
N PHE A 201 -15.03 -4.30 -21.19
CA PHE A 201 -16.00 -4.24 -22.28
C PHE A 201 -16.72 -5.59 -22.54
N ILE A 202 -16.02 -6.73 -22.45
CA ILE A 202 -16.60 -8.05 -22.72
C ILE A 202 -17.78 -8.32 -21.78
N LEU A 203 -17.65 -7.93 -20.51
CA LEU A 203 -18.73 -8.07 -19.54
C LEU A 203 -19.96 -7.26 -19.98
N PHE A 204 -19.76 -6.01 -20.43
CA PHE A 204 -20.85 -5.20 -20.97
C PHE A 204 -21.52 -5.87 -22.19
N ALA A 205 -20.73 -6.41 -23.12
CA ALA A 205 -21.27 -7.09 -24.30
C ALA A 205 -22.17 -8.29 -23.91
N VAL A 206 -21.71 -9.12 -22.97
CA VAL A 206 -22.48 -10.26 -22.45
C VAL A 206 -23.73 -9.78 -21.70
N LEU A 207 -23.62 -8.76 -20.85
CA LEU A 207 -24.75 -8.20 -20.10
C LEU A 207 -25.82 -7.60 -21.01
N CYS A 208 -25.47 -7.11 -22.20
CA CYS A 208 -26.42 -6.65 -23.20
C CYS A 208 -27.00 -7.79 -24.05
N ALA A 209 -26.17 -8.78 -24.41
CA ALA A 209 -26.58 -9.91 -25.25
C ALA A 209 -27.58 -10.84 -24.53
N VAL A 210 -27.34 -11.17 -23.27
CA VAL A 210 -28.16 -12.14 -22.53
C VAL A 210 -29.64 -11.73 -22.42
N PRO A 211 -29.99 -10.48 -22.06
CA PRO A 211 -31.39 -10.03 -22.06
C PRO A 211 -32.04 -10.06 -23.45
N GLU A 212 -31.32 -9.72 -24.53
CA GLU A 212 -31.84 -9.78 -25.89
C GLU A 212 -32.15 -11.23 -26.32
N LEU A 213 -31.27 -12.18 -25.99
CA LEU A 213 -31.42 -13.60 -26.29
C LEU A 213 -32.51 -14.26 -25.42
N LEU A 214 -32.42 -14.10 -24.10
CA LEU A 214 -33.24 -14.85 -23.14
C LEU A 214 -34.55 -14.16 -22.80
N THR A 215 -34.62 -12.82 -22.81
CA THR A 215 -35.85 -12.13 -22.40
C THR A 215 -36.63 -11.62 -23.61
N ARG A 216 -35.96 -10.96 -24.57
CA ARG A 216 -36.60 -10.30 -25.72
C ARG A 216 -36.69 -11.18 -26.97
N ARG A 217 -36.03 -12.36 -26.98
CA ARG A 217 -36.00 -13.33 -28.09
C ARG A 217 -35.50 -12.74 -29.43
N ARG A 218 -34.65 -11.72 -29.38
CA ARG A 218 -34.02 -11.10 -30.55
C ARG A 218 -32.69 -11.78 -30.84
N TYR A 219 -32.74 -13.00 -31.38
CA TYR A 219 -31.56 -13.85 -31.56
C TYR A 219 -30.48 -13.23 -32.43
N VAL A 220 -30.87 -12.59 -33.53
CA VAL A 220 -29.94 -11.91 -34.44
C VAL A 220 -29.22 -10.77 -33.71
N LEU A 221 -29.94 -9.93 -32.98
CA LEU A 221 -29.37 -8.80 -32.25
C LEU A 221 -28.43 -9.26 -31.12
N GLY A 222 -28.85 -10.28 -30.36
CA GLY A 222 -27.99 -10.88 -29.33
C GLY A 222 -26.73 -11.54 -29.90
N GLY A 223 -26.84 -12.21 -31.06
CA GLY A 223 -25.70 -12.76 -31.79
C GLY A 223 -24.74 -11.68 -32.27
N LEU A 224 -25.24 -10.57 -32.82
CA LEU A 224 -24.43 -9.41 -33.21
C LEU A 224 -23.69 -8.80 -32.01
N TYR A 225 -24.27 -8.79 -30.82
CA TYR A 225 -23.60 -8.28 -29.62
C TYR A 225 -22.47 -9.19 -29.15
N LEU A 226 -22.64 -10.52 -29.22
CA LEU A 226 -21.57 -11.47 -28.94
C LEU A 226 -20.46 -11.39 -29.97
N LEU A 227 -20.81 -11.26 -31.26
CA LEU A 227 -19.84 -11.01 -32.33
C LEU A 227 -19.10 -9.69 -32.12
N GLY A 228 -19.77 -8.63 -31.69
CA GLY A 228 -19.13 -7.37 -31.30
C GLY A 228 -18.21 -7.53 -30.09
N GLY A 229 -18.63 -8.31 -29.09
CA GLY A 229 -17.81 -8.68 -27.94
C GLY A 229 -16.52 -9.41 -28.31
N ALA A 230 -16.58 -10.27 -29.32
CA ALA A 230 -15.41 -10.96 -29.86
C ALA A 230 -14.59 -10.08 -30.82
N GLY A 231 -15.22 -9.29 -31.67
CA GLY A 231 -14.56 -8.55 -32.75
C GLY A 231 -13.92 -7.23 -32.34
N ILE A 232 -14.55 -6.45 -31.45
CA ILE A 232 -14.07 -5.11 -31.06
C ILE A 232 -12.67 -5.18 -30.39
N PRO A 233 -12.38 -6.12 -29.48
CA PRO A 233 -11.02 -6.30 -28.97
C PRO A 233 -9.99 -6.62 -30.06
N LEU A 234 -10.34 -7.42 -31.07
CA LEU A 234 -9.43 -7.73 -32.19
C LEU A 234 -9.17 -6.50 -33.07
N LEU A 235 -10.16 -5.63 -33.24
CA LEU A 235 -9.96 -4.34 -33.88
C LEU A 235 -9.07 -3.43 -33.02
N GLY A 236 -9.29 -3.42 -31.71
CA GLY A 236 -8.46 -2.70 -30.74
C GLY A 236 -6.99 -3.11 -30.81
N LYS A 237 -6.72 -4.41 -30.93
CA LYS A 237 -5.37 -4.95 -31.19
C LYS A 237 -4.69 -4.25 -32.39
N HIS A 238 -5.42 -4.06 -33.50
CA HIS A 238 -4.86 -3.42 -34.70
C HIS A 238 -4.67 -1.90 -34.56
N PHE A 239 -5.57 -1.20 -33.86
CA PHE A 239 -5.47 0.26 -33.71
C PHE A 239 -4.47 0.70 -32.63
N PHE A 240 -4.25 -0.12 -31.61
CA PHE A 240 -3.46 0.25 -30.43
C PHE A 240 -2.19 -0.60 -30.23
N ASP A 241 -1.87 -1.47 -31.20
CA ASP A 241 -0.69 -2.36 -31.21
C ASP A 241 -0.49 -3.15 -29.90
N VAL A 242 -1.58 -3.74 -29.40
CA VAL A 242 -1.60 -4.52 -28.15
C VAL A 242 -1.66 -6.01 -28.45
N THR A 243 -1.20 -6.87 -27.55
CA THR A 243 -1.33 -8.32 -27.72
C THR A 243 -2.80 -8.77 -27.73
N VAL A 244 -3.08 -9.95 -28.30
CA VAL A 244 -4.45 -10.51 -28.30
C VAL A 244 -4.91 -10.75 -26.86
N ALA A 245 -4.07 -11.35 -26.01
CA ALA A 245 -4.43 -11.58 -24.61
C ALA A 245 -4.78 -10.26 -23.91
N ASP A 246 -4.01 -9.21 -24.15
CA ASP A 246 -4.24 -7.92 -23.53
C ASP A 246 -5.53 -7.23 -24.02
N ALA A 247 -5.84 -7.33 -25.31
CA ALA A 247 -7.05 -6.72 -25.85
C ALA A 247 -8.33 -7.23 -25.16
N TYR A 248 -8.33 -8.49 -24.68
CA TYR A 248 -9.47 -9.12 -24.00
C TYR A 248 -9.36 -9.11 -22.48
N PHE A 249 -8.18 -9.42 -21.94
CA PHE A 249 -8.00 -9.70 -20.52
C PHE A 249 -7.24 -8.61 -19.78
N ARG A 250 -6.68 -7.61 -20.48
CA ARG A 250 -6.09 -6.44 -19.82
C ARG A 250 -7.20 -5.44 -19.49
N PRO A 251 -7.44 -5.18 -18.20
CA PRO A 251 -8.31 -4.09 -17.80
C PRO A 251 -7.68 -2.70 -18.04
N SER A 252 -6.35 -2.56 -18.00
CA SER A 252 -5.61 -1.34 -18.34
C SER A 252 -4.13 -1.59 -18.76
N GLY A 253 -3.44 -0.59 -19.31
CA GLY A 253 -2.22 -0.74 -20.10
C GLY A 253 -0.89 -0.91 -19.34
N VAL A 254 -0.83 -0.79 -18.02
CA VAL A 254 0.46 -0.81 -17.28
C VAL A 254 0.70 -2.12 -16.53
N TYR A 255 -0.32 -2.70 -15.91
CA TYR A 255 -0.13 -3.87 -15.05
C TYR A 255 -0.60 -5.16 -15.74
N PRO A 256 0.28 -6.18 -15.88
CA PRO A 256 -0.15 -7.47 -16.38
C PRO A 256 -1.20 -8.07 -15.43
N PHE A 257 -2.21 -8.74 -15.98
CA PHE A 257 -3.12 -9.57 -15.19
C PHE A 257 -2.30 -10.69 -14.55
N ARG A 258 -1.89 -10.52 -13.30
CA ARG A 258 -1.11 -11.53 -12.57
C ARG A 258 -2.04 -12.53 -11.91
N GLU A 259 -1.68 -13.80 -12.04
CA GLU A 259 -2.35 -14.90 -11.37
C GLU A 259 -2.31 -14.73 -9.84
N GLY A 260 -3.43 -15.01 -9.19
CA GLY A 260 -3.57 -14.86 -7.74
C GLY A 260 -5.01 -14.69 -7.29
N MET A 261 -5.20 -14.55 -5.97
CA MET A 261 -6.52 -14.45 -5.35
C MET A 261 -7.35 -13.28 -5.88
N ASN A 262 -6.75 -12.15 -6.24
CA ASN A 262 -7.50 -11.01 -6.80
C ASN A 262 -8.02 -11.26 -8.21
N ALA A 263 -7.23 -11.95 -9.04
CA ALA A 263 -7.71 -12.43 -10.33
C ALA A 263 -8.91 -13.36 -10.16
N ALA A 264 -8.87 -14.26 -9.17
CA ALA A 264 -10.00 -15.13 -8.83
C ALA A 264 -11.22 -14.35 -8.33
N VAL A 265 -11.05 -13.36 -7.46
CA VAL A 265 -12.16 -12.52 -6.94
C VAL A 265 -12.76 -11.64 -8.04
N LEU A 266 -11.94 -11.05 -8.91
CA LEU A 266 -12.41 -10.27 -10.06
C LEU A 266 -13.16 -11.17 -11.05
N SER A 267 -12.64 -12.37 -11.31
CA SER A 267 -13.34 -13.37 -12.14
C SER A 267 -14.66 -13.78 -11.50
N ALA A 268 -14.70 -14.00 -10.19
CA ALA A 268 -15.93 -14.30 -9.45
C ALA A 268 -16.94 -13.15 -9.52
N LEU A 269 -16.49 -11.89 -9.46
CA LEU A 269 -17.34 -10.72 -9.69
C LEU A 269 -17.94 -10.73 -11.10
N TYR A 270 -17.14 -11.00 -12.13
CA TYR A 270 -17.61 -11.00 -13.52
C TYR A 270 -18.61 -12.13 -13.76
N LEU A 271 -18.26 -13.34 -13.30
CA LEU A 271 -19.14 -14.51 -13.35
C LEU A 271 -20.43 -14.30 -12.56
N PHE A 272 -20.37 -13.64 -11.41
CA PHE A 272 -21.56 -13.28 -10.63
C PHE A 272 -22.54 -12.45 -11.46
N PHE A 273 -22.07 -11.43 -12.17
CA PHE A 273 -22.93 -10.59 -13.00
C PHE A 273 -23.50 -11.34 -14.22
N VAL A 274 -22.69 -12.17 -14.88
CA VAL A 274 -23.16 -13.03 -15.99
C VAL A 274 -24.22 -14.01 -15.49
N PHE A 275 -23.97 -14.70 -14.38
CA PHE A 275 -24.92 -15.64 -13.80
C PHE A 275 -26.20 -14.93 -13.35
N LEU A 276 -26.10 -13.72 -12.80
CA LEU A 276 -27.25 -12.93 -12.36
C LEU A 276 -28.24 -12.67 -13.52
N VAL A 277 -27.75 -12.29 -14.70
CA VAL A 277 -28.61 -11.99 -15.86
C VAL A 277 -29.16 -13.25 -16.54
N ILE A 278 -28.52 -14.42 -16.37
CA ILE A 278 -29.01 -15.70 -16.88
C ILE A 278 -30.03 -16.34 -15.93
N ALA A 279 -29.70 -16.42 -14.64
CA ALA A 279 -30.45 -17.16 -13.63
C ALA A 279 -31.78 -16.48 -13.28
N LEU A 280 -31.85 -15.15 -13.26
CA LEU A 280 -33.07 -14.43 -12.89
C LEU A 280 -34.23 -14.63 -13.89
N PRO A 281 -34.04 -14.48 -15.22
CA PRO A 281 -35.07 -14.83 -16.20
C PRO A 281 -35.42 -16.32 -16.19
N PHE A 282 -34.43 -17.21 -16.01
CA PHE A 282 -34.67 -18.64 -15.94
C PHE A 282 -35.53 -19.04 -14.73
N ARG A 283 -35.22 -18.50 -13.55
CA ARG A 283 -36.02 -18.67 -12.33
C ARG A 283 -37.46 -18.21 -12.53
N GLN A 284 -37.69 -17.12 -13.24
CA GLN A 284 -39.05 -16.67 -13.54
C GLN A 284 -39.78 -17.59 -14.49
N ARG A 285 -39.11 -18.09 -15.53
CA ARG A 285 -39.71 -19.07 -16.45
C ARG A 285 -40.11 -20.34 -15.69
N LEU A 286 -39.22 -20.86 -14.86
CA LEU A 286 -39.51 -21.97 -13.95
C LEU A 286 -40.66 -21.67 -13.00
N ALA A 287 -40.67 -20.50 -12.35
CA ALA A 287 -41.75 -20.11 -11.45
C ALA A 287 -43.09 -19.98 -12.19
N ARG A 288 -43.12 -19.48 -13.43
CA ARG A 288 -44.32 -19.43 -14.27
C ARG A 288 -44.80 -20.83 -14.65
N LEU A 289 -43.90 -21.71 -15.08
CA LEU A 289 -44.22 -23.11 -15.39
C LEU A 289 -44.72 -23.87 -14.15
N ALA A 290 -44.03 -23.72 -13.02
CA ALA A 290 -44.44 -24.29 -11.74
C ALA A 290 -45.79 -23.73 -11.29
N SER A 291 -46.03 -22.43 -11.44
CA SER A 291 -47.35 -21.84 -11.13
C SER A 291 -48.44 -22.27 -12.10
N ALA A 292 -48.14 -22.53 -13.38
CA ALA A 292 -49.09 -23.08 -14.33
C ALA A 292 -49.45 -24.53 -13.98
N VAL A 293 -48.48 -25.32 -13.52
CA VAL A 293 -48.69 -26.69 -13.03
C VAL A 293 -49.42 -26.70 -11.68
N LEU A 294 -49.01 -25.88 -10.71
CA LEU A 294 -49.67 -25.75 -9.39
C LEU A 294 -51.02 -25.05 -9.46
N SER A 295 -51.33 -24.27 -10.50
CA SER A 295 -52.67 -23.69 -10.68
C SER A 295 -53.74 -24.75 -10.98
N ARG A 296 -53.35 -25.98 -11.33
CA ARG A 296 -54.25 -27.16 -11.35
C ARG A 296 -54.51 -27.76 -9.97
N THR A 297 -53.69 -27.45 -8.97
CA THR A 297 -53.83 -27.88 -7.57
C THR A 297 -53.95 -26.63 -6.70
N GLY A 298 -55.15 -26.05 -6.71
CA GLY A 298 -55.44 -24.74 -6.11
C GLY A 298 -54.89 -24.57 -4.69
N LYS A 299 -53.80 -23.79 -4.58
CA LYS A 299 -53.42 -22.87 -3.48
C LYS A 299 -51.99 -22.40 -3.71
N VAL A 300 -51.81 -21.14 -4.12
CA VAL A 300 -50.50 -20.47 -4.02
C VAL A 300 -50.68 -19.19 -3.22
N GLY A 301 -50.41 -19.29 -1.93
CA GLY A 301 -50.35 -18.14 -1.03
C GLY A 301 -49.18 -17.22 -1.41
N LYS A 302 -49.45 -15.92 -1.50
CA LYS A 302 -48.40 -14.90 -1.57
C LYS A 302 -47.66 -14.88 -0.23
N TYR A 303 -46.49 -15.49 -0.17
CA TYR A 303 -45.58 -15.35 0.96
C TYR A 303 -45.10 -13.89 1.06
N CYS A 304 -45.80 -13.08 1.87
CA CYS A 304 -45.22 -11.86 2.39
C CYS A 304 -44.17 -12.26 3.43
N LEU A 305 -42.89 -11.97 3.17
CA LEU A 305 -41.83 -12.14 4.15
C LEU A 305 -42.22 -11.39 5.44
N ASN A 306 -42.45 -12.16 6.50
CA ASN A 306 -42.76 -11.71 7.85
C ASN A 306 -41.63 -10.80 8.37
N ASP A 307 -41.91 -9.76 9.17
CA ASP A 307 -40.87 -8.82 9.62
C ASP A 307 -39.77 -9.50 10.44
N ARG A 308 -40.07 -10.61 11.12
CA ARG A 308 -39.06 -11.46 11.80
C ARG A 308 -38.03 -12.07 10.83
N LEU A 309 -38.44 -12.50 9.64
CA LEU A 309 -37.54 -13.03 8.61
C LEU A 309 -36.62 -11.95 8.04
N ARG A 310 -37.05 -10.68 8.02
CA ARG A 310 -36.19 -9.55 7.62
C ARG A 310 -35.09 -9.28 8.63
N THR A 311 -35.41 -9.38 9.92
CA THR A 311 -34.42 -9.23 11.00
C THR A 311 -33.40 -10.36 10.97
N VAL A 312 -33.84 -11.62 10.82
CA VAL A 312 -32.94 -12.77 10.65
C VAL A 312 -32.04 -12.61 9.43
N TYR A 313 -32.59 -12.14 8.31
CA TYR A 313 -31.82 -11.86 7.10
C TYR A 313 -30.77 -10.75 7.30
N ALA A 314 -31.12 -9.68 8.02
CA ALA A 314 -30.19 -8.60 8.34
C ALA A 314 -29.06 -9.07 9.27
N ILE A 315 -29.39 -9.89 10.28
CA ILE A 315 -28.41 -10.50 11.19
C ILE A 315 -27.47 -11.42 10.40
N ALA A 316 -28.01 -12.31 9.56
CA ALA A 316 -27.21 -13.21 8.73
C ALA A 316 -26.26 -12.45 7.79
N LEU A 317 -26.70 -11.31 7.23
CA LEU A 317 -25.87 -10.46 6.40
C LEU A 317 -24.74 -9.78 7.19
N VAL A 318 -25.04 -9.26 8.39
CA VAL A 318 -24.02 -8.67 9.27
C VAL A 318 -23.01 -9.74 9.69
N MET A 319 -23.47 -10.94 10.05
CA MET A 319 -22.60 -12.08 10.38
C MET A 319 -21.73 -12.47 9.19
N ALA A 320 -22.30 -12.60 7.98
CA ALA A 320 -21.53 -12.91 6.79
C ALA A 320 -20.49 -11.82 6.47
N GLY A 321 -20.84 -10.54 6.61
CA GLY A 321 -19.91 -9.42 6.46
C GLY A 321 -18.79 -9.45 7.49
N ALA A 322 -19.11 -9.71 8.75
CA ALA A 322 -18.15 -9.85 9.83
C ALA A 322 -17.21 -11.06 9.61
N SER A 323 -17.75 -12.20 9.19
CA SER A 323 -16.95 -13.38 8.85
C SER A 323 -16.00 -13.08 7.69
N VAL A 324 -16.47 -12.47 6.60
CA VAL A 324 -15.61 -12.06 5.48
C VAL A 324 -14.51 -11.12 5.98
N ALA A 325 -14.86 -10.11 6.75
CA ALA A 325 -13.92 -9.15 7.32
C ALA A 325 -12.83 -9.80 8.20
N LEU A 326 -13.18 -10.79 9.02
CA LEU A 326 -12.24 -11.45 9.93
C LEU A 326 -11.37 -12.51 9.23
N TYR A 327 -11.93 -13.29 8.31
CA TYR A 327 -11.22 -14.44 7.71
C TYR A 327 -10.41 -14.09 6.46
N THR A 328 -10.70 -12.98 5.79
CA THR A 328 -10.03 -12.63 4.52
C THR A 328 -8.91 -11.61 4.65
N LEU A 329 -8.85 -10.90 5.79
CA LEU A 329 -7.81 -9.90 6.05
C LEU A 329 -6.43 -10.57 6.11
N ASP A 330 -5.55 -10.14 5.22
CA ASP A 330 -4.16 -10.56 5.23
C ASP A 330 -3.39 -9.76 6.30
N GLU A 331 -3.39 -10.29 7.53
CA GLU A 331 -2.69 -9.69 8.66
C GLU A 331 -1.16 -9.66 8.44
N GLY A 332 -0.60 -10.61 7.67
CA GLY A 332 0.83 -10.60 7.33
C GLY A 332 1.17 -9.41 6.43
N ALA A 333 0.41 -9.24 5.35
CA ALA A 333 0.55 -8.07 4.47
C ALA A 333 0.33 -6.76 5.23
N ARG A 334 -0.73 -6.69 6.05
CA ARG A 334 -1.04 -5.50 6.86
C ARG A 334 0.12 -5.10 7.78
N ARG A 335 0.74 -6.05 8.49
CA ARG A 335 1.89 -5.77 9.37
C ARG A 335 3.07 -5.18 8.61
N VAL A 336 3.46 -5.77 7.47
CA VAL A 336 4.55 -5.25 6.62
C VAL A 336 4.24 -3.83 6.15
N LEU A 337 3.04 -3.62 5.63
CA LEU A 337 2.64 -2.32 5.09
C LEU A 337 2.56 -1.25 6.19
N ARG A 338 2.09 -1.63 7.38
CA ARG A 338 2.04 -0.77 8.56
C ARG A 338 3.44 -0.39 9.05
N ALA A 339 4.36 -1.35 9.16
CA ALA A 339 5.75 -1.06 9.51
C ALA A 339 6.37 -0.07 8.52
N ASN A 340 6.20 -0.32 7.22
CA ASN A 340 6.68 0.61 6.18
C ASN A 340 6.05 2.00 6.31
N TYR A 341 4.72 2.09 6.48
CA TYR A 341 4.03 3.37 6.70
C TYR A 341 4.59 4.15 7.90
N LEU A 342 4.75 3.49 9.05
CA LEU A 342 5.26 4.13 10.27
C LEU A 342 6.69 4.64 10.08
N ALA A 343 7.55 3.86 9.42
CA ALA A 343 8.92 4.28 9.08
C ALA A 343 8.95 5.48 8.12
N ARG A 344 8.08 5.49 7.08
CA ARG A 344 7.99 6.61 6.13
C ARG A 344 7.48 7.90 6.79
N MET A 345 6.58 7.77 7.76
CA MET A 345 6.03 8.89 8.52
C MET A 345 6.92 9.37 9.66
N GLY A 346 8.04 8.68 9.94
CA GLY A 346 8.95 9.01 11.05
C GLY A 346 8.35 8.72 12.44
N MET A 347 7.35 7.84 12.51
CA MET A 347 6.69 7.41 13.75
C MET A 347 7.49 6.27 14.39
N TRP A 348 8.70 6.59 14.85
CA TRP A 348 9.71 5.60 15.23
C TRP A 348 9.31 4.75 16.45
N GLU A 349 8.67 5.35 17.45
CA GLU A 349 8.20 4.63 18.63
C GLU A 349 7.10 3.62 18.30
N GLU A 350 6.13 4.01 17.46
CA GLU A 350 5.09 3.10 16.97
C GLU A 350 5.67 2.03 16.05
N PHE A 351 6.67 2.39 15.22
CA PHE A 351 7.37 1.43 14.36
C PHE A 351 8.04 0.33 15.18
N LEU A 352 8.78 0.68 16.24
CA LEU A 352 9.44 -0.30 17.11
C LEU A 352 8.42 -1.25 17.77
N LYS A 353 7.28 -0.72 18.24
CA LYS A 353 6.17 -1.54 18.79
C LYS A 353 5.54 -2.48 17.76
N GLU A 354 5.47 -2.06 16.50
CA GLU A 354 4.94 -2.90 15.41
C GLU A 354 5.93 -4.02 15.05
N VAL A 355 7.22 -3.70 14.97
CA VAL A 355 8.30 -4.64 14.64
C VAL A 355 8.50 -5.69 15.74
N GLU A 356 8.25 -5.35 17.00
CA GLU A 356 8.23 -6.33 18.12
C GLU A 356 7.16 -7.42 17.94
N ARG A 357 6.08 -7.17 17.18
CA ARG A 357 5.03 -8.16 16.87
C ARG A 357 5.31 -8.94 15.59
N TYR A 358 6.36 -8.57 14.87
CA TYR A 358 6.73 -9.16 13.59
C TYR A 358 7.64 -10.36 13.82
N PRO A 359 7.40 -11.53 13.21
CA PRO A 359 8.26 -12.70 13.36
C PRO A 359 9.71 -12.37 12.98
N SER A 360 10.61 -12.43 13.97
CA SER A 360 12.01 -11.99 13.80
C SER A 360 12.78 -12.74 12.71
N GLN A 361 12.35 -13.97 12.38
CA GLN A 361 12.93 -14.80 11.32
C GLN A 361 12.63 -14.29 9.90
N GLU A 362 11.62 -13.44 9.75
CA GLU A 362 11.11 -12.99 8.46
C GLU A 362 11.47 -11.54 8.14
N TYR A 363 12.35 -10.88 8.91
CA TYR A 363 12.69 -9.47 8.72
C TYR A 363 13.27 -9.23 7.31
N PRO A 364 12.57 -8.49 6.42
CA PRO A 364 13.16 -8.06 5.17
C PRO A 364 14.32 -7.08 5.44
N GLY A 365 15.31 -7.04 4.55
CA GLY A 365 16.45 -6.12 4.70
C GLY A 365 16.04 -4.65 4.86
N SER A 366 14.97 -4.22 4.18
CA SER A 366 14.41 -2.87 4.34
C SER A 366 13.89 -2.59 5.76
N VAL A 367 13.22 -3.55 6.40
CA VAL A 367 12.72 -3.42 7.77
C VAL A 367 13.87 -3.39 8.76
N MET A 368 14.92 -4.18 8.55
CA MET A 368 16.12 -4.15 9.40
C MET A 368 16.86 -2.82 9.32
N LEU A 369 16.95 -2.24 8.11
CA LEU A 369 17.54 -0.93 7.89
C LEU A 369 16.73 0.16 8.61
N ASP A 370 15.41 0.16 8.44
CA ASP A 370 14.50 1.09 9.12
C ASP A 370 14.48 0.88 10.65
N LEU A 371 14.69 -0.35 11.14
CA LEU A 371 14.85 -0.67 12.56
C LEU A 371 16.09 -0.04 13.16
N ASN A 372 17.26 -0.22 12.55
CA ASN A 372 18.48 0.41 13.05
C ASN A 372 18.38 1.94 13.01
N ARG A 373 17.69 2.48 11.99
CA ARG A 373 17.37 3.91 11.95
C ARG A 373 16.39 4.33 13.06
N ALA A 374 15.34 3.57 13.31
CA ALA A 374 14.37 3.88 14.37
C ALA A 374 15.03 3.86 15.76
N LEU A 375 15.90 2.88 16.01
CA LEU A 375 16.70 2.82 17.24
C LEU A 375 17.64 4.02 17.36
N PHE A 376 18.24 4.49 16.26
CA PHE A 376 19.04 5.71 16.28
C PHE A 376 18.19 6.95 16.61
N GLU A 377 17.08 7.16 15.90
CA GLU A 377 16.21 8.34 16.07
C GLU A 377 15.54 8.38 17.46
N THR A 378 15.44 7.23 18.15
CA THR A 378 14.91 7.11 19.52
C THR A 378 16.01 7.00 20.60
N ASN A 379 17.28 7.17 20.24
CA ASN A 379 18.45 7.07 21.15
C ASN A 379 18.63 5.68 21.82
N GLN A 380 18.16 4.62 21.17
CA GLN A 380 18.17 3.24 21.68
C GLN A 380 19.16 2.33 20.95
N LEU A 381 19.87 2.81 19.91
CA LEU A 381 20.79 1.99 19.11
C LEU A 381 21.92 1.38 19.94
N GLY A 382 22.53 2.16 20.85
CA GLY A 382 23.60 1.67 21.72
C GLY A 382 23.17 0.72 22.85
N SER A 383 21.86 0.52 23.07
CA SER A 383 21.34 -0.22 24.24
C SER A 383 20.33 -1.32 23.93
N ARG A 384 19.64 -1.26 22.79
CA ARG A 384 18.58 -2.23 22.42
C ARG A 384 18.76 -2.89 21.06
N MET A 385 19.85 -2.60 20.34
CA MET A 385 20.08 -3.16 19.01
C MET A 385 20.02 -4.70 19.00
N PHE A 386 20.53 -5.36 20.04
CA PHE A 386 20.55 -6.83 20.13
C PHE A 386 19.29 -7.44 20.73
N SER A 387 18.33 -6.63 21.19
CA SER A 387 16.96 -7.08 21.48
C SER A 387 16.25 -7.58 20.21
N TYR A 388 16.71 -7.14 19.04
CA TYR A 388 16.17 -7.51 17.74
C TYR A 388 17.17 -8.35 16.94
N ARG A 389 16.67 -9.08 15.95
CA ARG A 389 17.53 -9.79 15.00
C ARG A 389 18.36 -8.77 14.21
N GLN A 390 19.66 -9.00 14.17
CA GLN A 390 20.61 -8.15 13.45
C GLN A 390 21.28 -8.87 12.29
N ASN A 391 21.69 -8.09 11.30
CA ASN A 391 22.49 -8.52 10.17
C ASN A 391 23.58 -7.46 9.94
N PRO A 392 24.88 -7.81 10.08
CA PRO A 392 25.98 -6.86 9.98
C PRO A 392 26.04 -6.14 8.62
N TYR A 393 25.44 -6.72 7.58
CA TYR A 393 25.45 -6.15 6.24
C TYR A 393 24.37 -5.09 6.01
N VAL A 394 23.36 -4.96 6.88
CA VAL A 394 22.14 -4.17 6.60
C VAL A 394 22.10 -2.82 7.34
N LEU A 395 23.16 -2.47 8.09
CA LEU A 395 23.20 -1.20 8.85
C LEU A 395 23.02 0.04 7.96
N PHE A 396 23.74 0.08 6.83
CA PHE A 396 23.51 0.98 5.70
C PHE A 396 24.09 0.32 4.44
N GLU A 397 23.49 0.57 3.29
CA GLU A 397 23.92 -0.02 2.01
C GLU A 397 24.28 1.06 0.99
N LEU A 398 25.06 0.65 -0.03
CA LEU A 398 25.54 1.49 -1.13
C LEU A 398 25.05 0.94 -2.47
N GLY A 399 25.09 1.76 -3.53
CA GLY A 399 24.71 1.39 -4.89
C GLY A 399 23.31 0.77 -5.00
N ALA A 400 23.15 -0.23 -5.87
CA ALA A 400 21.86 -0.87 -6.16
C ALA A 400 21.11 -1.41 -4.92
N ARG A 401 21.83 -1.80 -3.85
CA ARG A 401 21.19 -2.23 -2.59
C ARG A 401 20.57 -1.07 -1.82
N ALA A 402 21.16 0.12 -1.89
CA ALA A 402 20.58 1.32 -1.29
C ALA A 402 19.26 1.73 -1.96
N VAL A 403 19.11 1.41 -3.24
CA VAL A 403 17.87 1.58 -4.02
C VAL A 403 16.85 0.49 -3.67
N SER A 404 17.32 -0.75 -3.58
CA SER A 404 16.49 -1.93 -3.29
C SER A 404 15.88 -1.87 -1.88
N TYR A 405 16.57 -1.31 -0.90
CA TYR A 405 16.06 -1.15 0.46
C TYR A 405 15.38 0.21 0.61
N LYS A 406 14.04 0.21 0.65
CA LYS A 406 13.25 1.40 0.97
C LYS A 406 13.78 2.04 2.27
N GLY A 407 14.24 3.29 2.19
CA GLY A 407 14.92 3.98 3.30
C GLY A 407 16.43 4.15 3.13
N GLY A 408 17.09 3.38 2.26
CA GLY A 408 18.53 3.43 2.04
C GLY A 408 19.03 4.81 1.65
N CYS A 409 18.37 5.45 0.68
CA CYS A 409 18.67 6.84 0.29
C CYS A 409 18.56 7.83 1.47
N HIS A 410 17.56 7.68 2.35
CA HIS A 410 17.41 8.57 3.51
C HIS A 410 18.54 8.39 4.53
N VAL A 411 18.96 7.14 4.76
CA VAL A 411 20.10 6.84 5.64
C VAL A 411 21.39 7.44 5.08
N LEU A 412 21.66 7.27 3.78
CA LEU A 412 22.83 7.88 3.13
C LEU A 412 22.82 9.41 3.21
N LEU A 413 21.66 10.02 2.95
CA LEU A 413 21.46 11.47 3.06
C LEU A 413 21.77 11.96 4.47
N ARG A 414 21.23 11.29 5.51
CA ARG A 414 21.42 11.66 6.92
C ARG A 414 22.84 11.42 7.42
N LEU A 415 23.51 10.37 6.95
CA LEU A 415 24.92 10.12 7.24
C LEU A 415 25.84 11.20 6.67
N GLY A 416 25.42 11.91 5.61
CA GLY A 416 26.23 12.88 4.89
C GLY A 416 26.82 12.35 3.58
N ARG A 417 26.46 11.14 3.14
CA ARG A 417 26.85 10.58 1.84
C ARG A 417 25.92 11.11 0.73
N ILE A 418 25.97 12.43 0.51
CA ILE A 418 25.06 13.14 -0.39
C ILE A 418 25.16 12.64 -1.84
N ASN A 419 26.37 12.39 -2.35
CA ASN A 419 26.56 11.90 -3.72
C ASN A 419 26.02 10.47 -3.93
N GLU A 420 26.16 9.59 -2.93
CA GLU A 420 25.57 8.23 -2.97
C GLU A 420 24.04 8.29 -2.87
N ALA A 421 23.53 9.19 -2.03
CA ALA A 421 22.09 9.44 -1.93
C ALA A 421 21.52 9.97 -3.25
N GLU A 422 22.26 10.84 -3.95
CA GLU A 422 21.89 11.31 -5.29
C GLU A 422 21.82 10.16 -6.28
N HIS A 423 22.88 9.34 -6.36
CA HIS A 423 22.91 8.19 -7.27
C HIS A 423 21.73 7.24 -7.01
N ALA A 424 21.50 6.88 -5.74
CA ALA A 424 20.40 6.02 -5.35
C ALA A 424 19.01 6.64 -5.66
N ALA A 425 18.86 7.95 -5.51
CA ALA A 425 17.60 8.64 -5.79
C ALA A 425 17.35 8.78 -7.30
N LEU A 426 18.39 8.98 -8.12
CA LEU A 426 18.29 9.00 -9.59
C LEU A 426 17.96 7.60 -10.13
N GLU A 427 18.63 6.56 -9.65
CA GLU A 427 18.31 5.17 -10.02
C GLU A 427 16.87 4.80 -9.58
N ALA A 428 16.43 5.26 -8.40
CA ALA A 428 15.03 5.14 -7.99
C ALA A 428 14.08 5.91 -8.93
N LEU A 429 14.45 7.10 -9.41
CA LEU A 429 13.62 7.85 -10.36
C LEU A 429 13.48 7.10 -11.70
N GLU A 430 14.55 6.49 -12.18
CA GLU A 430 14.56 5.68 -13.41
C GLU A 430 13.73 4.40 -13.27
N LEU A 431 13.86 3.68 -12.14
CA LEU A 431 13.18 2.40 -11.90
C LEU A 431 11.71 2.56 -11.50
N ASP A 432 11.42 3.53 -10.62
CA ASP A 432 10.11 3.68 -9.97
C ASP A 432 9.28 4.83 -10.57
N GLY A 433 9.86 5.70 -11.40
CA GLY A 433 9.22 6.86 -12.01
C GLY A 433 9.15 8.10 -11.10
N GLU A 434 8.40 9.12 -11.53
CA GLU A 434 8.27 10.45 -10.91
C GLU A 434 7.50 10.46 -9.58
N ARG A 435 7.97 9.71 -8.58
CA ARG A 435 7.32 9.58 -7.27
C ARG A 435 7.60 10.77 -6.37
N ALA A 436 6.60 11.16 -5.59
CA ALA A 436 6.70 12.31 -4.71
C ALA A 436 7.86 12.22 -3.69
N GLU A 437 8.07 11.05 -3.08
CA GLU A 437 9.18 10.83 -2.14
C GLU A 437 10.55 11.00 -2.82
N THR A 438 10.73 10.39 -3.99
CA THR A 438 11.97 10.46 -4.79
C THR A 438 12.25 11.89 -5.28
N LEU A 439 11.27 12.56 -5.87
CA LEU A 439 11.38 13.95 -6.33
C LEU A 439 11.71 14.90 -5.17
N ARG A 440 11.09 14.68 -4.01
CA ARG A 440 11.39 15.45 -2.79
C ARG A 440 12.82 15.21 -2.31
N GLN A 441 13.29 13.97 -2.31
CA GLN A 441 14.68 13.65 -1.94
C GLN A 441 15.67 14.31 -2.90
N LEU A 442 15.47 14.18 -4.21
CA LEU A 442 16.32 14.81 -5.22
C LEU A 442 16.35 16.33 -5.06
N ALA A 443 15.20 16.97 -4.85
CA ALA A 443 15.14 18.40 -4.58
C ALA A 443 15.98 18.79 -3.36
N ILE A 444 15.86 18.07 -2.23
CA ILE A 444 16.66 18.33 -1.02
C ILE A 444 18.15 18.13 -1.29
N ILE A 445 18.53 17.06 -1.98
CA ILE A 445 19.93 16.74 -2.33
C ILE A 445 20.55 17.88 -3.13
N TYR A 446 19.89 18.34 -4.21
CA TYR A 446 20.42 19.43 -5.04
C TYR A 446 20.48 20.78 -4.30
N ILE A 447 19.53 21.06 -3.40
CA ILE A 447 19.62 22.22 -2.51
C ILE A 447 20.85 22.11 -1.61
N VAL A 448 21.08 20.95 -0.97
CA VAL A 448 22.26 20.73 -0.12
C VAL A 448 23.55 20.92 -0.91
N LYS A 449 23.62 20.40 -2.13
CA LYS A 449 24.75 20.57 -3.08
C LYS A 449 24.92 21.99 -3.63
N ARG A 450 24.10 22.95 -3.20
CA ARG A 450 24.10 24.36 -3.67
C ARG A 450 23.81 24.48 -5.17
N GLN A 451 22.96 23.61 -5.69
CA GLN A 451 22.50 23.60 -7.08
C GLN A 451 20.98 23.86 -7.14
N PRO A 452 20.53 25.09 -6.84
CA PRO A 452 19.11 25.42 -6.77
C PRO A 452 18.38 25.20 -8.09
N GLU A 453 19.02 25.47 -9.22
CA GLU A 453 18.41 25.29 -10.55
C GLU A 453 18.07 23.83 -10.86
N ALA A 454 18.95 22.88 -10.49
CA ALA A 454 18.64 21.45 -10.59
C ALA A 454 17.49 21.06 -9.64
N ALA A 455 17.47 21.60 -8.41
CA ALA A 455 16.39 21.36 -7.47
C ALA A 455 15.03 21.87 -8.00
N ARG A 456 15.01 23.01 -8.71
CA ARG A 456 13.81 23.59 -9.32
C ARG A 456 13.18 22.66 -10.36
N VAL A 457 13.95 21.85 -11.08
CA VAL A 457 13.40 20.86 -12.03
C VAL A 457 12.52 19.84 -11.31
N PHE A 458 13.05 19.20 -10.26
CA PHE A 458 12.32 18.19 -9.49
C PHE A 458 11.14 18.81 -8.72
N LEU A 459 11.32 19.99 -8.13
CA LEU A 459 10.23 20.73 -7.47
C LEU A 459 9.15 21.16 -8.48
N GLY A 460 9.53 21.50 -9.70
CA GLY A 460 8.62 21.84 -10.79
C GLY A 460 7.72 20.67 -11.17
N THR A 461 8.29 19.46 -11.32
CA THR A 461 7.51 18.23 -11.51
C THR A 461 6.63 17.94 -10.29
N LEU A 462 7.21 17.96 -9.08
CA LEU A 462 6.50 17.69 -7.84
C LEU A 462 5.35 18.69 -7.58
N SER A 463 5.45 19.92 -8.08
CA SER A 463 4.39 20.94 -7.95
C SER A 463 3.06 20.54 -8.60
N LYS A 464 3.11 19.55 -9.51
CA LYS A 464 1.95 18.96 -10.19
C LYS A 464 1.34 17.79 -9.41
N ASP A 465 2.01 17.29 -8.38
CA ASP A 465 1.50 16.23 -7.51
C ASP A 465 0.27 16.71 -6.71
N ILE A 466 -0.69 15.81 -6.49
CA ILE A 466 -1.95 16.13 -5.81
C ILE A 466 -1.74 16.38 -4.31
N VAL A 467 -0.84 15.63 -3.67
CA VAL A 467 -0.61 15.62 -2.23
C VAL A 467 0.52 16.58 -1.86
N HIS A 468 1.65 16.46 -2.54
CA HIS A 468 2.90 17.15 -2.22
C HIS A 468 3.13 18.42 -3.04
N GLY A 469 2.25 18.74 -3.99
CA GLY A 469 2.43 19.91 -4.87
C GLY A 469 2.46 21.25 -4.12
N GLN A 470 1.69 21.40 -3.04
CA GLN A 470 1.73 22.64 -2.23
C GLN A 470 3.05 22.79 -1.47
N TRP A 471 3.59 21.69 -0.94
CA TRP A 471 4.91 21.69 -0.31
C TRP A 471 5.98 22.11 -1.32
N ALA A 472 5.95 21.55 -2.53
CA ALA A 472 6.91 21.89 -3.59
C ALA A 472 6.82 23.36 -4.01
N LYS A 473 5.61 23.91 -4.17
CA LYS A 473 5.40 25.35 -4.44
C LYS A 473 5.87 26.24 -3.30
N GLY A 474 5.75 25.78 -2.05
CA GLY A 474 6.33 26.46 -0.89
C GLY A 474 7.86 26.48 -0.95
N CYS A 475 8.48 25.35 -1.27
CA CYS A 475 9.93 25.26 -1.44
C CYS A 475 10.45 26.12 -2.60
N LEU A 476 9.76 26.15 -3.74
CA LEU A 476 10.11 27.03 -4.87
C LEU A 476 10.15 28.49 -4.46
N ARG A 477 9.11 28.99 -3.77
CA ARG A 477 9.07 30.36 -3.25
C ARG A 477 10.24 30.67 -2.31
N ARG A 478 10.56 29.74 -1.41
CA ARG A 478 11.69 29.89 -0.49
C ARG A 478 13.03 29.94 -1.23
N LEU A 479 13.19 29.21 -2.33
CA LEU A 479 14.38 29.27 -3.17
C LEU A 479 14.48 30.58 -3.97
N ASP A 480 13.34 31.23 -4.27
CA ASP A 480 13.32 32.56 -4.88
C ASP A 480 13.82 33.62 -3.89
N ASP A 481 13.41 33.51 -2.62
CA ASP A 481 13.84 34.42 -1.55
C ASP A 481 15.31 34.19 -1.13
N ASP A 482 15.72 32.92 -0.99
CA ASP A 482 17.07 32.50 -0.60
C ASP A 482 17.46 31.21 -1.34
N PRO A 483 18.21 31.31 -2.45
CA PRO A 483 18.60 30.15 -3.26
C PRO A 483 19.41 29.10 -2.50
N LEU A 484 20.05 29.48 -1.39
CA LEU A 484 20.84 28.57 -0.57
C LEU A 484 20.08 28.07 0.65
N LEU A 485 18.89 28.59 0.97
CA LEU A 485 18.18 28.31 2.22
C LEU A 485 19.12 28.38 3.43
N SER A 486 19.84 29.49 3.53
CA SER A 486 20.85 29.82 4.53
C SER A 486 20.33 29.72 5.96
N CYS A 487 19.06 30.08 6.18
CA CYS A 487 18.41 29.97 7.50
C CYS A 487 17.72 28.61 7.76
N ASP A 488 17.69 27.69 6.80
CA ASP A 488 17.07 26.37 7.00
C ASP A 488 17.99 25.44 7.78
N ARG A 489 17.64 25.20 9.05
CA ARG A 489 18.43 24.36 9.97
C ARG A 489 18.70 22.95 9.43
N GLN A 490 17.75 22.34 8.74
CA GLN A 490 17.92 20.99 8.20
C GLN A 490 18.92 20.98 7.04
N ILE A 491 18.80 21.95 6.12
CA ILE A 491 19.74 22.09 5.00
C ILE A 491 21.15 22.42 5.49
N GLN A 492 21.29 23.34 6.45
CA GLN A 492 22.60 23.66 7.03
C GLN A 492 23.22 22.47 7.75
N TYR A 493 22.42 21.70 8.50
CA TYR A 493 22.89 20.46 9.11
C TYR A 493 23.41 19.48 8.06
N LEU A 494 22.64 19.19 7.00
CA LEU A 494 23.07 18.25 5.95
C LEU A 494 24.36 18.71 5.24
N ARG A 495 24.53 20.02 5.01
CA ARG A 495 25.78 20.57 4.49
C ARG A 495 26.95 20.41 5.45
N SER A 496 26.71 20.52 6.75
CA SER A 496 27.76 20.38 7.77
C SER A 496 28.32 18.95 7.87
N VAL A 497 27.54 17.95 7.49
CA VAL A 497 27.95 16.52 7.52
C VAL A 497 28.41 15.99 6.16
N MET A 498 28.27 16.78 5.09
CA MET A 498 28.71 16.42 3.74
C MET A 498 30.24 16.52 3.60
N PRO A 499 30.92 15.47 3.06
CA PRO A 499 32.33 15.54 2.68
C PRO A 499 32.59 16.59 1.58
N LEU A 500 33.78 17.21 1.60
CA LEU A 500 34.18 18.21 0.58
C LEU A 500 34.81 17.60 -0.68
N SER A 501 35.30 16.37 -0.59
CA SER A 501 35.98 15.65 -1.67
C SER A 501 35.39 14.25 -1.83
N ASP A 502 35.26 13.81 -3.08
CA ASP A 502 34.85 12.44 -3.38
C ASP A 502 35.91 11.45 -2.89
N MET A 503 35.45 10.50 -2.08
CA MET A 503 36.28 9.38 -1.64
C MET A 503 36.29 8.34 -2.75
N VAL A 504 37.41 8.22 -3.47
CA VAL A 504 37.69 7.03 -4.27
C VAL A 504 38.15 5.95 -3.31
N VAL A 505 37.21 5.20 -2.73
CA VAL A 505 37.61 3.96 -2.03
C VAL A 505 37.80 2.91 -3.10
N THR A 506 39.05 2.69 -3.49
CA THR A 506 39.44 1.60 -4.38
C THR A 506 38.97 0.29 -3.79
N SER A 507 38.13 -0.44 -4.53
CA SER A 507 37.57 -1.76 -4.21
C SER A 507 38.61 -2.89 -4.18
N ALA A 508 39.88 -2.57 -3.95
CA ALA A 508 41.03 -3.39 -4.30
C ALA A 508 41.84 -3.90 -3.09
N GLU A 509 41.28 -3.89 -1.88
CA GLU A 509 41.87 -4.67 -0.79
C GLU A 509 40.96 -5.86 -0.42
N PRO A 510 41.47 -7.10 -0.49
CA PRO A 510 40.73 -8.27 -0.07
C PRO A 510 40.41 -8.17 1.43
N VAL A 511 39.14 -8.42 1.74
CA VAL A 511 38.64 -8.59 3.11
C VAL A 511 39.20 -9.90 3.64
N ASP A 512 40.31 -9.84 4.37
CA ASP A 512 40.80 -10.95 5.16
C ASP A 512 40.47 -10.69 6.63
N ALA A 513 39.60 -11.53 7.20
CA ALA A 513 39.09 -11.41 8.56
C ALA A 513 40.19 -11.60 9.64
N SER A 514 41.40 -11.98 9.23
CA SER A 514 42.53 -12.29 10.09
C SER A 514 43.53 -11.14 10.28
N THR A 515 43.54 -10.12 9.42
CA THR A 515 44.63 -9.09 9.37
C THR A 515 44.25 -7.70 9.88
N GLY A 516 43.01 -7.48 10.34
CA GLY A 516 42.61 -6.18 10.91
C GLY A 516 42.49 -5.04 9.89
N SER A 517 42.37 -5.35 8.59
CA SER A 517 42.15 -4.33 7.55
C SER A 517 40.77 -3.66 7.69
N MET A 518 40.73 -2.36 7.38
CA MET A 518 39.57 -1.49 7.51
C MET A 518 38.56 -1.78 6.40
N THR A 519 37.33 -2.11 6.76
CA THR A 519 36.29 -2.33 5.73
C THR A 519 35.84 -1.00 5.12
N MET A 520 35.29 -1.06 3.91
CA MET A 520 34.71 0.09 3.23
C MET A 520 33.71 0.86 4.12
N LYS A 521 32.83 0.15 4.86
CA LYS A 521 31.85 0.80 5.76
C LYS A 521 32.51 1.52 6.93
N GLU A 522 33.55 0.93 7.52
CA GLU A 522 34.34 1.57 8.58
C GLU A 522 35.05 2.83 8.06
N ALA A 523 35.72 2.73 6.91
CA ALA A 523 36.44 3.84 6.28
C ALA A 523 35.52 5.04 6.01
N ILE A 524 34.32 4.76 5.50
CA ILE A 524 33.29 5.77 5.25
C ILE A 524 32.91 6.51 6.53
N LEU A 525 32.59 5.77 7.60
CA LEU A 525 32.12 6.36 8.85
C LEU A 525 33.22 7.16 9.56
N LEU A 526 34.46 6.65 9.57
CA LEU A 526 35.61 7.37 10.09
C LEU A 526 35.87 8.67 9.33
N THR A 527 35.75 8.65 8.00
CA THR A 527 35.93 9.86 7.17
C THR A 527 34.86 10.92 7.45
N LEU A 528 33.60 10.50 7.57
CA LEU A 528 32.50 11.39 7.93
C LEU A 528 32.74 12.07 9.29
N LEU A 529 33.33 11.33 10.23
CA LEU A 529 33.65 11.82 11.56
C LEU A 529 34.90 12.70 11.60
N ALA A 530 35.89 12.42 10.76
CA ALA A 530 37.04 13.29 10.56
C ALA A 530 36.60 14.66 10.00
N ARG A 531 35.59 14.67 9.12
CA ARG A 531 34.99 15.89 8.59
C ARG A 531 34.19 16.65 9.64
N ASN A 532 33.32 15.96 10.36
CA ASN A 532 32.47 16.55 11.38
C ASN A 532 32.39 15.62 12.59
N ARG A 533 33.15 15.96 13.63
CA ARG A 533 33.19 15.19 14.88
C ARG A 533 31.83 15.09 15.56
N ASN A 534 30.97 16.09 15.35
CA ASN A 534 29.62 16.17 15.90
C ASN A 534 28.57 15.45 15.03
N ASN A 535 28.98 14.66 14.02
CA ASN A 535 28.07 13.80 13.27
C ASN A 535 27.66 12.57 14.11
N ARG A 536 26.65 12.76 14.96
CA ARG A 536 26.16 11.73 15.87
C ARG A 536 25.76 10.43 15.17
N MET A 537 25.12 10.52 14.01
CA MET A 537 24.69 9.34 13.27
C MET A 537 25.89 8.51 12.80
N ALA A 538 26.93 9.16 12.25
CA ALA A 538 28.13 8.45 11.83
C ALA A 538 28.89 7.83 13.03
N PHE A 539 28.92 8.50 14.19
CA PHE A 539 29.49 7.92 15.41
C PHE A 539 28.72 6.69 15.88
N GLU A 540 27.40 6.81 16.09
CA GLU A 540 26.61 5.68 16.59
C GLU A 540 26.58 4.51 15.61
N TYR A 541 26.54 4.79 14.30
CA TYR A 541 26.63 3.75 13.27
C TYR A 541 28.02 3.09 13.25
N LEU A 542 29.10 3.82 13.55
CA LEU A 542 30.44 3.23 13.70
C LEU A 542 30.50 2.28 14.89
N MET A 543 29.96 2.70 16.03
CA MET A 543 29.88 1.87 17.22
C MET A 543 29.01 0.63 16.98
N ALA A 544 27.85 0.80 16.35
CA ALA A 544 26.99 -0.32 15.94
C ALA A 544 27.72 -1.27 14.97
N TYR A 545 28.48 -0.72 14.01
CA TYR A 545 29.29 -1.51 13.09
C TYR A 545 30.35 -2.34 13.83
N TYR A 546 31.05 -1.77 14.82
CA TYR A 546 32.02 -2.51 15.62
C TYR A 546 31.39 -3.59 16.49
N LEU A 547 30.21 -3.35 17.05
CA LEU A 547 29.45 -4.38 17.76
C LEU A 547 29.03 -5.51 16.81
N LEU A 548 28.45 -5.18 15.65
CA LEU A 548 28.01 -6.15 14.64
C LEU A 548 29.17 -6.97 14.04
N THR A 549 30.35 -6.38 13.92
CA THR A 549 31.56 -7.08 13.46
C THR A 549 32.39 -7.68 14.60
N ARG A 550 31.87 -7.67 15.83
CA ARG A 550 32.48 -8.31 17.02
C ARG A 550 33.89 -7.80 17.34
N GLN A 551 34.09 -6.48 17.23
CA GLN A 551 35.35 -5.79 17.48
C GLN A 551 35.27 -4.94 18.77
N PRO A 552 35.14 -5.56 19.97
CA PRO A 552 34.95 -4.82 21.23
C PRO A 552 36.16 -3.94 21.59
N GLY A 553 37.36 -4.27 21.10
CA GLY A 553 38.54 -3.40 21.25
C GLY A 553 38.39 -2.06 20.54
N LYS A 554 37.81 -2.03 19.33
CA LYS A 554 37.55 -0.78 18.60
C LYS A 554 36.45 0.06 19.26
N VAL A 555 35.47 -0.60 19.89
CA VAL A 555 34.48 0.06 20.77
C VAL A 555 35.16 0.75 21.95
N ALA A 556 36.05 0.04 22.66
CA ALA A 556 36.80 0.59 23.77
C ALA A 556 37.68 1.78 23.36
N CYS A 557 38.42 1.69 22.25
CA CYS A 557 39.25 2.78 21.74
C CYS A 557 38.43 4.01 21.30
N SER A 558 37.15 3.85 21.00
CA SER A 558 36.28 4.93 20.52
C SER A 558 35.49 5.61 21.66
N ILE A 559 35.65 5.18 22.92
CA ILE A 559 34.77 5.61 24.01
C ILE A 559 34.90 7.09 24.37
N GLY A 560 36.10 7.66 24.26
CA GLY A 560 36.34 9.09 24.55
C GLY A 560 35.52 10.01 23.64
N ARG A 561 35.08 9.52 22.48
CA ARG A 561 34.23 10.28 21.56
C ARG A 561 32.80 10.45 22.04
N LEU A 562 32.39 9.76 23.10
CA LEU A 562 31.15 10.11 23.79
C LEU A 562 31.18 11.55 24.30
N ASP A 563 32.35 12.16 24.52
CA ASP A 563 32.50 13.56 24.96
C ASP A 563 32.07 14.56 23.89
N ASP A 564 32.06 14.15 22.62
CA ASP A 564 31.57 14.97 21.49
C ASP A 564 30.02 15.11 21.53
N PHE A 565 29.33 14.39 22.43
CA PHE A 565 27.87 14.29 22.48
C PHE A 565 27.32 14.30 23.92
N ASP A 566 26.05 14.65 24.07
CA ASP A 566 25.37 14.79 25.37
C ASP A 566 24.93 13.42 25.97
N TYR A 567 25.81 12.42 26.05
CA TYR A 567 25.48 11.14 26.69
C TYR A 567 25.58 11.20 28.22
N PRO A 568 24.51 10.87 28.96
CA PRO A 568 24.53 10.88 30.42
C PRO A 568 25.30 9.70 31.03
N ALA A 569 25.38 8.58 30.32
CA ALA A 569 26.08 7.37 30.74
C ALA A 569 26.56 6.58 29.51
N VAL A 570 27.44 5.59 29.72
CA VAL A 570 27.86 4.69 28.65
C VAL A 570 26.68 3.80 28.24
N PRO A 571 26.25 3.80 26.97
CA PRO A 571 25.20 2.90 26.48
C PRO A 571 25.48 1.43 26.78
N GLU A 572 24.42 0.68 27.07
CA GLU A 572 24.51 -0.67 27.65
C GLU A 572 25.38 -1.64 26.83
N HIS A 573 25.19 -1.72 25.51
CA HIS A 573 25.99 -2.62 24.67
C HIS A 573 27.44 -2.15 24.54
N TYR A 574 27.71 -0.85 24.63
CA TYR A 574 29.08 -0.32 24.64
C TYR A 574 29.77 -0.72 25.95
N ALA A 575 29.08 -0.59 27.09
CA ALA A 575 29.58 -1.03 28.37
C ALA A 575 29.86 -2.55 28.41
N GLU A 576 28.96 -3.37 27.87
CA GLU A 576 29.18 -4.82 27.74
C GLU A 576 30.45 -5.13 26.93
N ALA A 577 30.66 -4.44 25.80
CA ALA A 577 31.85 -4.61 24.97
C ALA A 577 33.14 -4.21 25.69
N ILE A 578 33.14 -3.07 26.39
CA ILE A 578 34.30 -2.54 27.11
C ILE A 578 34.71 -3.47 28.25
N LEU A 579 33.74 -3.93 29.05
CA LEU A 579 34.01 -4.82 30.18
C LEU A 579 34.57 -6.17 29.72
N LEU A 580 34.02 -6.74 28.64
CA LEU A 580 34.53 -8.00 28.07
C LEU A 580 35.93 -7.83 27.46
N TYR A 581 36.19 -6.72 26.78
CA TYR A 581 37.52 -6.41 26.26
C TYR A 581 38.55 -6.22 27.38
N GLY A 582 38.21 -5.46 28.42
CA GLY A 582 39.06 -5.26 29.59
C GLY A 582 39.37 -6.56 30.32
N TYR A 583 38.38 -7.45 30.48
CA TYR A 583 38.61 -8.79 31.04
C TYR A 583 39.58 -9.61 30.19
N ARG A 584 39.43 -9.59 28.86
CA ARG A 584 40.31 -10.33 27.93
C ARG A 584 41.75 -9.83 27.93
N VAL A 585 41.97 -8.52 28.08
CA VAL A 585 43.30 -7.90 28.08
C VAL A 585 43.90 -7.82 29.50
N GLY A 586 43.10 -8.09 30.53
CA GLY A 586 43.54 -8.03 31.93
C GLY A 586 43.72 -6.60 32.45
N CYS A 587 43.03 -5.61 31.88
CA CYS A 587 43.16 -4.20 32.24
C CYS A 587 41.78 -3.53 32.37
N GLN A 588 41.62 -2.64 33.34
CA GLN A 588 40.44 -1.76 33.39
C GLN A 588 40.58 -0.65 32.36
N ILE A 589 39.60 -0.59 31.44
CA ILE A 589 39.54 0.47 30.44
C ILE A 589 38.92 1.72 31.08
N ASP A 590 39.60 2.86 30.94
CA ASP A 590 39.03 4.15 31.30
C ASP A 590 37.83 4.48 30.41
N VAL A 591 36.69 4.75 31.04
CA VAL A 591 35.42 5.11 30.38
C VAL A 591 35.25 6.63 30.27
N ALA A 592 36.35 7.37 30.25
CA ALA A 592 36.40 8.82 30.09
C ALA A 592 35.51 9.54 31.12
N GLY A 593 35.65 9.17 32.40
CA GLY A 593 34.91 9.80 33.51
C GLY A 593 33.42 9.43 33.63
N ARG A 594 32.88 8.54 32.79
CA ARG A 594 31.49 8.08 32.89
C ARG A 594 31.32 6.88 33.82
N THR A 595 30.09 6.61 34.23
CA THR A 595 29.76 5.41 35.02
C THR A 595 29.18 4.31 34.14
N ILE A 596 29.66 3.08 34.33
CA ILE A 596 28.96 1.87 33.86
C ILE A 596 27.99 1.42 34.95
N GLU A 597 26.73 1.21 34.58
CA GLU A 597 25.69 0.78 35.52
C GLU A 597 26.00 -0.59 36.18
N LYS A 598 25.67 -0.71 37.47
CA LYS A 598 25.88 -1.94 38.25
C LYS A 598 25.22 -3.20 37.64
N PRO A 599 24.00 -3.14 37.08
CA PRO A 599 23.37 -4.30 36.44
C PRO A 599 24.20 -4.86 35.28
N THR A 600 24.78 -4.00 34.44
CA THR A 600 25.63 -4.39 33.31
C THR A 600 26.92 -5.07 33.78
N GLN A 601 27.56 -4.53 34.82
CA GLN A 601 28.74 -5.15 35.42
C GLN A 601 28.43 -6.55 35.97
N LYS A 602 27.30 -6.70 36.67
CA LYS A 602 26.86 -8.00 37.20
C LYS A 602 26.63 -9.00 36.07
N ARG A 603 25.93 -8.58 35.01
CA ARG A 603 25.65 -9.40 33.83
C ARG A 603 26.93 -9.91 33.16
N VAL A 604 27.90 -9.03 32.90
CA VAL A 604 29.17 -9.43 32.26
C VAL A 604 29.93 -10.43 33.13
N ARG A 605 29.96 -10.24 34.46
CA ARG A 605 30.55 -11.23 35.38
C ARG A 605 29.84 -12.59 35.31
N GLU A 606 28.51 -12.60 35.27
CA GLU A 606 27.74 -13.85 35.13
C GLU A 606 28.02 -14.54 33.79
N VAL A 607 28.15 -13.80 32.68
CA VAL A 607 28.51 -14.37 31.38
C VAL A 607 29.91 -15.00 31.42
N ILE A 608 30.88 -14.32 32.01
CA ILE A 608 32.25 -14.86 32.16
C ILE A 608 32.23 -16.17 32.96
N GLN A 609 31.44 -16.22 34.04
CA GLN A 609 31.28 -17.45 34.83
C GLN A 609 30.64 -18.58 34.03
N ILE A 610 29.59 -18.30 33.26
CA ILE A 610 28.92 -19.30 32.40
C ILE A 610 29.91 -19.89 31.37
N VAL A 611 30.73 -19.05 30.75
CA VAL A 611 31.74 -19.53 29.78
C VAL A 611 32.75 -20.46 30.43
N HIS A 612 33.15 -20.18 31.67
CA HIS A 612 34.03 -21.04 32.45
C HIS A 612 33.35 -22.35 32.87
N ASP A 613 32.10 -22.29 33.35
CA ASP A 613 31.35 -23.45 33.84
C ASP A 613 30.98 -24.44 32.72
N CYS A 614 30.77 -23.94 31.50
CA CYS A 614 30.46 -24.77 30.34
C CYS A 614 31.70 -25.35 29.63
N ASP A 615 32.91 -25.18 30.18
CA ASP A 615 34.19 -25.67 29.63
C ASP A 615 34.37 -25.39 28.12
N GLY A 616 33.88 -24.24 27.66
CA GLY A 616 33.97 -23.85 26.25
C GLY A 616 33.03 -24.57 25.28
N ASP A 617 32.07 -25.39 25.74
CA ASP A 617 31.04 -25.95 24.88
C ASP A 617 30.15 -24.82 24.32
N LYS A 618 30.37 -24.50 23.04
CA LYS A 618 29.68 -23.43 22.32
C LYS A 618 28.17 -23.60 22.31
N LYS A 619 27.66 -24.82 22.28
CA LYS A 619 26.22 -25.08 22.22
C LYS A 619 25.58 -24.85 23.59
N ALA A 620 26.19 -25.41 24.65
CA ALA A 620 25.74 -25.18 26.02
C ALA A 620 25.78 -23.68 26.39
N ILE A 621 26.85 -22.96 26.00
CA ILE A 621 26.96 -21.51 26.17
C ILE A 621 25.83 -20.79 25.41
N ALA A 622 25.58 -21.15 24.16
CA ALA A 622 24.53 -20.52 23.36
C ALA A 622 23.13 -20.70 23.98
N ASP A 623 22.81 -21.91 24.43
CA ASP A 623 21.51 -22.23 25.03
C ASP A 623 21.28 -21.46 26.35
N VAL A 624 22.30 -21.43 27.23
CA VAL A 624 22.22 -20.69 28.51
C VAL A 624 22.12 -19.19 28.28
N LEU A 625 22.90 -18.63 27.34
CA LEU A 625 22.87 -17.20 27.03
C LEU A 625 21.56 -16.79 26.33
N ALA A 626 21.01 -17.63 25.47
CA ALA A 626 19.70 -17.39 24.86
C ALA A 626 18.58 -17.35 25.90
N ALA A 627 18.64 -18.20 26.92
CA ALA A 627 17.65 -18.25 28.01
C ALA A 627 17.79 -17.09 29.01
N ARG A 628 19.03 -16.76 29.44
CA ARG A 628 19.26 -15.81 30.53
C ARG A 628 19.52 -14.37 30.05
N PHE A 629 20.17 -14.20 28.90
CA PHE A 629 20.57 -12.89 28.37
C PHE A 629 20.23 -12.75 26.87
N PRO A 630 18.97 -12.95 26.47
CA PRO A 630 18.55 -12.99 25.07
C PRO A 630 18.90 -11.73 24.27
N GLU A 631 18.93 -10.57 24.93
CA GLU A 631 19.05 -9.24 24.33
C GLU A 631 20.45 -8.62 24.48
N SER A 632 21.40 -9.35 25.11
CA SER A 632 22.73 -8.84 25.44
C SER A 632 23.70 -8.92 24.27
N TYR A 633 24.58 -7.91 24.13
CA TYR A 633 25.70 -7.98 23.21
C TYR A 633 26.65 -9.15 23.53
N CYS A 634 26.77 -9.53 24.80
CA CYS A 634 27.59 -10.65 25.23
C CYS A 634 27.19 -11.96 24.51
N ARG A 635 25.87 -12.20 24.36
CA ARG A 635 25.35 -13.33 23.58
C ARG A 635 25.77 -13.22 22.13
N TYR A 636 25.50 -12.06 21.51
CA TYR A 636 25.84 -11.84 20.11
C TYR A 636 27.33 -12.00 19.81
N LEU A 637 28.20 -11.51 20.69
CA LEU A 637 29.65 -11.65 20.55
C LEU A 637 30.08 -13.12 20.52
N LEU A 638 29.53 -13.93 21.42
CA LEU A 638 29.91 -15.34 21.58
C LEU A 638 29.25 -16.25 20.53
N THR A 639 27.98 -16.02 20.18
CA THR A 639 27.21 -16.95 19.32
C THR A 639 26.98 -16.41 17.91
N GLY A 640 26.93 -15.09 17.74
CA GLY A 640 26.47 -14.44 16.50
C GLY A 640 24.98 -14.28 16.37
N GLU A 641 24.22 -14.76 17.34
CA GLU A 641 22.78 -14.68 17.35
C GLU A 641 22.31 -13.47 18.13
N SER A 642 21.27 -12.83 17.62
CA SER A 642 20.63 -11.65 18.21
C SER A 642 19.14 -11.76 18.05
N GLY A 643 18.40 -10.97 18.84
CA GLY A 643 16.96 -11.11 18.97
C GLY A 643 16.61 -11.95 20.17
N GLY A 644 15.74 -11.41 21.03
CA GLY A 644 15.12 -12.21 22.06
C GLY A 644 14.18 -13.23 21.45
N ALA A 645 14.15 -14.44 22.02
CA ALA A 645 13.06 -15.37 21.77
C ALA A 645 11.80 -14.74 22.38
N ARG A 646 11.06 -13.97 21.58
CA ARG A 646 9.75 -13.41 21.93
C ARG A 646 8.74 -13.75 20.86
#